data_AF-A0A208XFH5-F1
#
_entry.id   AF-A0A208XFH5-F1
#
_cell.length_a   1.000
_cell.length_b   1.000
_cell.length_c   1.000
_cell.angle_alpha   90.00
_cell.angle_beta   90.00
_cell.angle_gamma   90.00
#
_symmetry.space_group_name_H-M   'P 1'
#
loop_
_entity.id
_entity.type
_entity.pdbx_description
1 polymer ?
#
loop_
_entity_poly.entity_id
_entity_poly.type
_entity_poly.pdbx_seq_one_letter_code
_entity_poly.pdbx_strand_id
1 'polypeptide(L)'
;MIRASGITLRRGTKVLLDGADFVVHPGERVGIVGPNGAGKSTLFALLNGQLDPDAGDLDIPASWRIASIAQEIHDTDREALEFVIDGDTRLRRLQAERAAVDADRDGLRLAELEAELADADAFSAQSRAEQLLVGLGFAQQEFRRPVASFSGGWRMRLNLARALMAPSDLLLLDEPTNHLDLDAMLWLERWLAAYPGTVLVISHDTEFLDAVARTILHFDQAKLVRYKGGYEDFLTQRAERLRQNQIAYEKQQREAAHLQSFIDRFKAKATKAKQAQSRVKALARMQVLAPVRAASGIDIRIPSPDHMPDPLLSLDGVRAGYPEAPILDGVKLSVRAGARIGILGANGAGKSTLVKTLAGELLPLAGERKAARGLEVGYFAQHQLDMLDTEATPLVHLARLAPEAREQDLRNYLGGFGFSGDFALAKVGPMSGGEKARLALALVVWKKPNLLLLDEPSNHLDVDTREALTEALAEFEGTMLLVSHDRHLLRTTVDSFWIVADGGVREFDGDLEDYRDWLNNRRAGDAAAPASGDAQSPADAVDRKTQRRLEAENRQRLSALRKPLETRLKKLEEQMQKLESRKRELDALIAGPDLYEESRKEECRRVLAEHGDLLKRLGEIEEEWLGVQEELEAIDQGLPAPAER
;
A
#
# COMPACT_ATOMS: atom_id res chain seq x y z
N MET A 1 26.46 11.29 9.42
CA MET A 1 25.95 10.59 8.22
C MET A 1 26.36 9.13 8.35
N ILE A 2 25.55 8.21 7.87
CA ILE A 2 25.91 6.78 7.81
C ILE A 2 26.62 6.55 6.48
N ARG A 3 27.73 5.82 6.51
CA ARG A 3 28.48 5.46 5.31
C ARG A 3 28.83 3.98 5.33
N ALA A 4 28.36 3.26 4.33
CA ALA A 4 28.75 1.91 4.02
C ALA A 4 29.70 1.91 2.83
N SER A 5 30.81 1.19 2.91
CA SER A 5 31.75 1.05 1.80
C SER A 5 32.16 -0.40 1.60
N GLY A 6 31.83 -0.94 0.43
CA GLY A 6 32.14 -2.31 0.02
C GLY A 6 31.55 -3.39 0.93
N ILE A 7 30.37 -3.16 1.54
CA ILE A 7 29.81 -4.09 2.52
C ILE A 7 29.36 -5.38 1.86
N THR A 8 29.83 -6.51 2.39
CA THR A 8 29.34 -7.84 2.07
C THR A 8 28.67 -8.43 3.31
N LEU A 9 27.46 -8.97 3.11
CA LEU A 9 26.63 -9.55 4.16
C LEU A 9 26.16 -10.93 3.72
N ARG A 10 26.43 -11.94 4.55
CA ARG A 10 26.06 -13.34 4.30
C ARG A 10 25.20 -13.86 5.45
N ARG A 11 24.23 -14.71 5.13
CA ARG A 11 23.44 -15.42 6.13
C ARG A 11 23.45 -16.91 5.81
N GLY A 12 24.23 -17.66 6.57
CA GLY A 12 24.56 -19.04 6.24
C GLY A 12 25.32 -19.13 4.92
N THR A 13 24.77 -19.85 3.94
CA THR A 13 25.37 -20.01 2.60
C THR A 13 24.89 -18.95 1.59
N LYS A 14 23.87 -18.16 1.92
CA LYS A 14 23.29 -17.16 1.00
C LYS A 14 23.99 -15.81 1.17
N VAL A 15 24.51 -15.27 0.06
CA VAL A 15 25.01 -13.88 0.00
C VAL A 15 23.82 -12.95 -0.18
N LEU A 16 23.64 -12.01 0.76
CA LEU A 16 22.55 -11.03 0.74
C LEU A 16 23.02 -9.72 0.11
N LEU A 17 24.21 -9.26 0.49
CA LEU A 17 24.88 -8.10 -0.09
C LEU A 17 26.30 -8.47 -0.49
N ASP A 18 26.76 -7.97 -1.64
CA ASP A 18 28.09 -8.20 -2.17
C ASP A 18 28.73 -6.88 -2.66
N GLY A 19 29.63 -6.33 -1.85
CA GLY A 19 30.32 -5.07 -2.16
C GLY A 19 29.37 -3.89 -2.30
N ALA A 20 28.40 -3.75 -1.41
CA ALA A 20 27.40 -2.69 -1.45
C ALA A 20 27.92 -1.38 -0.84
N ASP A 21 27.77 -0.28 -1.58
CA ASP A 21 28.09 1.08 -1.15
C ASP A 21 26.81 1.90 -0.99
N PHE A 22 26.62 2.53 0.16
CA PHE A 22 25.53 3.50 0.33
C PHE A 22 25.87 4.56 1.37
N VAL A 23 25.19 5.68 1.28
CA VAL A 23 25.31 6.80 2.21
C VAL A 23 23.90 7.23 2.61
N VAL A 24 23.70 7.54 3.88
CA VAL A 24 22.47 8.18 4.40
C VAL A 24 22.86 9.45 5.15
N HIS A 25 22.28 10.57 4.74
CA HIS A 25 22.52 11.87 5.36
C HIS A 25 21.59 12.11 6.56
N PRO A 26 22.01 12.93 7.55
CA PRO A 26 21.15 13.28 8.69
C PRO A 26 19.85 13.95 8.22
N GLY A 27 18.71 13.54 8.78
CA GLY A 27 17.39 14.10 8.45
C GLY A 27 16.78 13.54 7.16
N GLU A 28 17.45 12.60 6.49
CA GLU A 28 16.86 11.91 5.35
C GLU A 28 15.78 10.92 5.79
N ARG A 29 14.74 10.80 4.97
CA ARG A 29 13.73 9.74 5.06
C ARG A 29 13.94 8.78 3.90
N VAL A 30 14.40 7.59 4.23
CA VAL A 30 14.85 6.58 3.27
C VAL A 30 13.94 5.36 3.34
N GLY A 31 13.26 5.06 2.24
CA GLY A 31 12.52 3.82 2.06
C GLY A 31 13.43 2.71 1.56
N ILE A 32 13.29 1.49 2.09
CA ILE A 32 14.07 0.33 1.69
C ILE A 32 13.16 -0.67 1.00
N VAL A 33 13.44 -0.96 -0.27
CA VAL A 33 12.60 -1.79 -1.14
C VAL A 33 13.41 -2.97 -1.66
N GLY A 34 12.78 -4.12 -1.79
CA GLY A 34 13.38 -5.31 -2.40
C GLY A 34 12.59 -6.57 -2.15
N PRO A 35 12.90 -7.66 -2.87
CA PRO A 35 12.15 -8.91 -2.77
C PRO A 35 12.29 -9.56 -1.39
N ASN A 36 11.40 -10.51 -1.10
CA ASN A 36 11.44 -11.26 0.15
C ASN A 36 12.74 -12.08 0.25
N GLY A 37 13.38 -12.02 1.43
CA GLY A 37 14.66 -12.67 1.66
C GLY A 37 15.85 -12.02 0.94
N ALA A 38 15.74 -10.77 0.47
CA ALA A 38 16.86 -9.98 -0.05
C ALA A 38 17.85 -9.54 1.03
N GLY A 39 17.41 -9.47 2.30
CA GLY A 39 18.26 -9.08 3.44
C GLY A 39 17.87 -7.78 4.15
N LYS A 40 16.69 -7.19 3.86
CA LYS A 40 16.20 -5.93 4.46
C LYS A 40 16.31 -5.90 6.00
N SER A 41 15.69 -6.85 6.70
CA SER A 41 15.80 -6.93 8.17
C SER A 41 17.21 -7.29 8.66
N THR A 42 18.04 -7.93 7.81
CA THR A 42 19.44 -8.22 8.16
C THR A 42 20.30 -6.96 8.08
N LEU A 43 19.99 -6.04 7.16
CA LEU A 43 20.57 -4.70 7.12
C LEU A 43 20.22 -3.90 8.39
N PHE A 44 19.00 -4.02 8.90
CA PHE A 44 18.62 -3.39 10.18
C PHE A 44 19.37 -3.97 11.37
N ALA A 45 19.54 -5.29 11.43
CA ALA A 45 20.37 -5.92 12.45
C ALA A 45 21.84 -5.45 12.40
N LEU A 46 22.39 -5.26 11.20
CA LEU A 46 23.71 -4.66 10.99
C LEU A 46 23.76 -3.20 11.50
N LEU A 47 22.77 -2.37 11.16
CA LEU A 47 22.70 -0.97 11.63
C LEU A 47 22.52 -0.85 13.15
N ASN A 48 21.84 -1.80 13.77
CA ASN A 48 21.68 -1.90 15.22
C ASN A 48 22.93 -2.46 15.94
N GLY A 49 23.99 -2.83 15.23
CA GLY A 49 25.19 -3.43 15.80
C GLY A 49 24.98 -4.86 16.34
N GLN A 50 23.91 -5.53 15.92
CA GLN A 50 23.62 -6.93 16.29
C GLN A 50 24.38 -7.93 15.40
N LEU A 51 24.82 -7.48 14.24
CA LEU A 51 25.61 -8.23 13.27
C LEU A 51 26.78 -7.38 12.80
N ASP A 52 27.93 -8.01 12.60
CA ASP A 52 29.08 -7.39 11.95
C ASP A 52 29.06 -7.68 10.44
N PRO A 53 29.61 -6.78 9.60
CA PRO A 53 29.77 -7.05 8.18
C PRO A 53 30.83 -8.15 7.97
N ASP A 54 30.61 -9.05 7.01
CA ASP A 54 31.61 -10.08 6.67
C ASP A 54 32.81 -9.49 5.93
N ALA A 55 32.59 -8.42 5.16
CA ALA A 55 33.62 -7.62 4.52
C ALA A 55 33.12 -6.18 4.32
N GLY A 56 34.06 -5.24 4.15
CA GLY A 56 33.77 -3.81 4.02
C GLY A 56 33.63 -3.12 5.38
N ASP A 57 33.37 -1.82 5.32
CA ASP A 57 33.29 -0.96 6.51
C ASP A 57 31.93 -0.27 6.60
N LEU A 58 31.38 -0.23 7.81
CA LEU A 58 30.17 0.53 8.16
C LEU A 58 30.53 1.59 9.21
N ASP A 59 30.38 2.85 8.85
CA ASP A 59 30.60 3.99 9.73
C ASP A 59 29.25 4.62 10.11
N ILE A 60 28.93 4.58 11.41
CA ILE A 60 27.77 5.23 12.02
C ILE A 60 28.32 6.18 13.10
N PRO A 61 27.90 7.45 13.14
CA PRO A 61 28.38 8.38 14.15
C PRO A 61 28.09 7.88 15.56
N ALA A 62 29.12 7.79 16.41
CA ALA A 62 28.98 7.28 17.78
C ALA A 62 28.02 8.10 18.67
N SER A 63 27.73 9.35 18.29
CA SER A 63 26.78 10.20 18.99
C SER A 63 25.31 9.94 18.63
N TRP A 64 25.04 9.15 17.59
CA TRP A 64 23.67 8.88 17.13
C TRP A 64 22.98 7.85 18.02
N ARG A 65 21.80 8.22 18.50
CA ARG A 65 20.88 7.31 19.18
C ARG A 65 20.00 6.62 18.14
N ILE A 66 19.98 5.29 18.20
CA ILE A 66 19.19 4.48 17.28
C ILE A 66 17.97 3.95 18.02
N ALA A 67 16.78 4.21 17.48
CA ALA A 67 15.54 3.57 17.92
C ALA A 67 15.06 2.60 16.85
N SER A 68 14.60 1.41 17.27
CA SER A 68 14.05 0.41 16.37
C SER A 68 12.88 -0.33 17.01
N ILE A 69 11.97 -0.84 16.20
CA ILE A 69 10.89 -1.72 16.67
C ILE A 69 11.50 -3.06 17.11
N ALA A 70 11.22 -3.50 18.34
CA ALA A 70 11.65 -4.82 18.79
C ALA A 70 10.88 -5.93 18.07
N GLN A 71 11.51 -7.04 17.67
CA GLN A 71 10.79 -8.09 16.93
C GLN A 71 9.82 -8.91 17.80
N GLU A 72 10.08 -9.00 19.11
CA GLU A 72 9.24 -9.72 20.07
C GLU A 72 8.96 -8.87 21.29
N ILE A 73 7.70 -8.89 21.75
CA ILE A 73 7.31 -8.32 23.03
C ILE A 73 7.04 -9.49 23.97
N HIS A 74 7.78 -9.56 25.06
CA HIS A 74 7.47 -10.49 26.14
C HIS A 74 6.20 -10.04 26.85
N ASP A 75 5.36 -11.01 27.24
CA ASP A 75 4.16 -10.71 28.01
C ASP A 75 4.56 -10.08 29.34
N THR A 76 4.17 -8.82 29.51
CA THR A 76 4.41 -8.05 30.73
C THR A 76 3.09 -7.57 31.31
N ASP A 77 2.97 -7.64 32.62
CA ASP A 77 1.83 -7.09 33.37
C ASP A 77 1.87 -5.55 33.48
N ARG A 78 2.86 -4.92 32.86
CA ARG A 78 3.02 -3.47 32.85
C ARG A 78 1.88 -2.80 32.10
N GLU A 79 1.44 -1.65 32.59
CA GLU A 79 0.41 -0.84 31.92
C GLU A 79 0.92 -0.34 30.55
N ALA A 80 0.02 -0.28 29.56
CA ALA A 80 0.36 0.16 28.20
C ALA A 80 1.05 1.54 28.16
N LEU A 81 0.56 2.52 28.93
CA LEU A 81 1.16 3.85 28.99
C LEU A 81 2.59 3.82 29.53
N GLU A 82 2.80 3.11 30.64
CA GLU A 82 4.11 2.96 31.26
C GLU A 82 5.09 2.22 30.34
N PHE A 83 4.60 1.21 29.61
CA PHE A 83 5.38 0.46 28.62
C PHE A 83 5.84 1.34 27.46
N VAL A 84 5.02 2.29 26.99
CA VAL A 84 5.43 3.25 25.95
C VAL A 84 6.51 4.19 26.48
N ILE A 85 6.33 4.73 27.69
CA ILE A 85 7.33 5.59 28.35
C ILE A 85 8.66 4.84 28.57
N ASP A 86 8.63 3.52 28.77
CA ASP A 86 9.85 2.68 28.85
C ASP A 86 10.67 2.62 27.56
N GLY A 87 10.16 3.15 26.44
CA GLY A 87 10.95 3.39 25.24
C GLY A 87 12.08 4.39 25.50
N ASP A 88 11.82 5.40 26.34
CA ASP A 88 12.84 6.35 26.76
C ASP A 88 13.63 5.80 27.97
N THR A 89 14.62 4.98 27.66
CA THR A 89 15.51 4.35 28.65
C THR A 89 16.31 5.39 29.45
N ARG A 90 16.66 6.53 28.85
CA ARG A 90 17.35 7.63 29.56
C ARG A 90 16.42 8.23 30.59
N LEU A 91 15.18 8.57 30.21
CA LEU A 91 14.18 9.10 31.13
C LEU A 91 13.93 8.13 32.30
N ARG A 92 13.73 6.85 32.02
CA ARG A 92 13.52 5.84 33.08
C ARG A 92 14.70 5.71 34.02
N ARG A 93 15.93 5.73 33.50
CA ARG A 93 17.14 5.72 34.32
C ARG A 93 17.18 6.94 35.25
N LEU A 94 16.94 8.13 34.72
CA LEU A 94 16.92 9.37 35.50
C LEU A 94 15.82 9.37 36.57
N GLN A 95 14.62 8.87 36.24
CA GLN A 95 13.53 8.71 37.22
C GLN A 95 13.89 7.74 38.34
N ALA A 96 14.54 6.61 38.01
CA ALA A 96 14.98 5.63 38.99
C ALA A 96 16.10 6.18 39.89
N GLU A 97 17.09 6.87 39.32
CA GLU A 97 18.14 7.56 40.08
C GLU A 97 17.52 8.60 41.02
N ARG A 98 16.62 9.43 40.51
CA ARG A 98 15.89 10.46 41.26
C ARG A 98 15.06 9.90 42.43
N ALA A 99 14.50 8.71 42.28
CA ALA A 99 13.75 8.03 43.34
C ALA A 99 14.66 7.42 44.42
N ALA A 100 15.92 7.11 44.07
CA ALA A 100 16.90 6.54 44.99
C ALA A 100 17.71 7.58 45.78
N VAL A 101 17.74 8.84 45.32
CA VAL A 101 18.45 9.94 46.02
C VAL A 101 17.66 10.40 47.25
N ASP A 102 18.35 10.43 48.39
CA ASP A 102 17.84 11.02 49.64
C ASP A 102 17.99 12.55 49.60
N ALA A 103 16.86 13.26 49.55
CA ALA A 103 16.80 14.71 49.41
C ALA A 103 17.49 15.47 50.56
N ASP A 104 17.57 14.87 51.75
CA ASP A 104 18.15 15.49 52.94
C ASP A 104 19.68 15.36 53.01
N ARG A 105 20.28 14.49 52.18
CA ARG A 105 21.74 14.23 52.19
C ARG A 105 22.46 14.76 50.95
N ASP A 106 21.83 14.71 49.78
CA ASP A 106 22.50 14.96 48.50
C ASP A 106 21.76 15.99 47.62
N GLY A 107 21.46 17.17 48.19
CA GLY A 107 20.72 18.23 47.50
C GLY A 107 21.35 18.74 46.18
N LEU A 108 22.69 18.67 46.02
CA LEU A 108 23.36 19.03 44.76
C LEU A 108 23.06 18.01 43.65
N ARG A 109 23.17 16.71 43.95
CA ARG A 109 22.85 15.64 43.00
C ARG A 109 21.38 15.65 42.62
N LEU A 110 20.50 16.00 43.58
CA LEU A 110 19.08 16.21 43.33
C LEU A 110 18.86 17.33 42.29
N ALA A 111 19.51 18.48 42.45
CA ALA A 111 19.39 19.59 41.51
C ALA A 111 19.91 19.25 40.11
N GLU A 112 21.03 18.52 40.01
CA GLU A 112 21.55 18.01 38.74
C GLU A 112 20.55 17.07 38.05
N LEU A 113 19.98 16.11 38.79
CA LEU A 113 19.00 15.17 38.25
C LEU A 113 17.70 15.86 37.79
N GLU A 114 17.23 16.87 38.51
CA GLU A 114 16.07 17.67 38.10
C GLU A 114 16.34 18.42 36.79
N ALA A 115 17.56 18.97 36.62
CA ALA A 115 17.97 19.59 35.36
C ALA A 115 18.07 18.56 34.21
N GLU A 116 18.67 17.39 34.47
CA GLU A 116 18.76 16.30 33.48
C GLU A 116 17.37 15.74 33.09
N LEU A 117 16.42 15.69 34.03
CA LEU A 117 15.02 15.30 33.80
C LEU A 117 14.27 16.35 32.98
N ALA A 118 14.50 17.64 33.25
CA ALA A 118 13.95 18.73 32.44
C ALA A 118 14.47 18.66 30.99
N ASP A 119 15.76 18.43 30.80
CA ASP A 119 16.38 18.24 29.48
C ASP A 119 15.88 16.98 28.75
N ALA A 120 15.42 15.97 29.49
CA ALA A 120 14.77 14.78 28.95
C ALA A 120 13.25 14.96 28.73
N ASP A 121 12.74 16.19 28.90
CA ASP A 121 11.33 16.53 28.79
C ASP A 121 10.41 15.69 29.69
N ALA A 122 10.87 15.32 30.89
CA ALA A 122 10.17 14.41 31.80
C ALA A 122 8.72 14.86 32.09
N PHE A 123 8.48 16.17 32.17
CA PHE A 123 7.15 16.74 32.45
C PHE A 123 6.13 16.47 31.34
N SER A 124 6.57 16.45 30.07
CA SER A 124 5.68 16.19 28.93
C SER A 124 5.59 14.72 28.57
N ALA A 125 6.45 13.86 29.13
CA ALA A 125 6.59 12.47 28.74
C ALA A 125 5.27 11.68 28.77
N GLN A 126 4.45 11.89 29.82
CA GLN A 126 3.14 11.23 29.91
C GLN A 126 2.20 11.69 28.80
N SER A 127 2.07 13.00 28.58
CA SER A 127 1.20 13.55 27.53
C SER A 127 1.66 13.12 26.13
N ARG A 128 2.98 13.07 25.89
CA ARG A 128 3.55 12.55 24.63
C ARG A 128 3.17 11.09 24.42
N ALA A 129 3.33 10.25 25.45
CA ALA A 129 2.97 8.83 25.36
C ALA A 129 1.46 8.64 25.12
N GLU A 130 0.60 9.41 25.78
CA GLU A 130 -0.84 9.42 25.54
C GLU A 130 -1.17 9.83 24.09
N GLN A 131 -0.52 10.88 23.56
CA GLN A 131 -0.70 11.31 22.17
C GLN A 131 -0.28 10.23 21.15
N LEU A 132 0.84 9.52 21.41
CA LEU A 132 1.28 8.40 20.58
C LEU A 132 0.25 7.25 20.60
N LEU A 133 -0.28 6.92 21.78
CA LEU A 133 -1.29 5.87 21.94
C LEU A 133 -2.61 6.24 21.24
N VAL A 134 -3.13 7.45 21.45
CA VAL A 134 -4.34 7.93 20.74
C VAL A 134 -4.12 7.91 19.23
N GLY A 135 -2.97 8.39 18.77
CA GLY A 135 -2.60 8.43 17.37
C GLY A 135 -2.61 7.07 16.68
N LEU A 136 -2.20 6.03 17.41
CA LEU A 136 -2.18 4.63 16.96
C LEU A 136 -3.50 3.89 17.19
N GLY A 137 -4.53 4.59 17.69
CA GLY A 137 -5.90 4.09 17.79
C GLY A 137 -6.29 3.51 19.14
N PHE A 138 -5.50 3.67 20.20
CA PHE A 138 -5.86 3.20 21.55
C PHE A 138 -6.89 4.12 22.21
N ALA A 139 -7.91 3.54 22.84
CA ALA A 139 -8.83 4.29 23.68
C ALA A 139 -8.21 4.62 25.04
N GLN A 140 -8.60 5.75 25.65
CA GLN A 140 -8.02 6.19 26.93
C GLN A 140 -8.16 5.17 28.07
N GLN A 141 -9.27 4.43 28.09
CA GLN A 141 -9.49 3.36 29.07
C GLN A 141 -8.47 2.20 28.94
N GLU A 142 -7.83 2.05 27.79
CA GLU A 142 -6.88 0.99 27.51
C GLU A 142 -5.47 1.33 27.99
N PHE A 143 -5.18 2.59 28.32
CA PHE A 143 -3.84 3.05 28.71
C PHE A 143 -3.32 2.36 29.97
N ARG A 144 -4.24 1.98 30.87
CA ARG A 144 -3.95 1.29 32.14
C ARG A 144 -4.09 -0.22 32.04
N ARG A 145 -4.44 -0.77 30.87
CA ARG A 145 -4.53 -2.21 30.70
C ARG A 145 -3.12 -2.81 30.62
N PRO A 146 -2.91 -4.01 31.18
CA PRO A 146 -1.65 -4.73 31.03
C PRO A 146 -1.36 -5.06 29.56
N VAL A 147 -0.09 -4.95 29.15
CA VAL A 147 0.38 -5.27 27.78
C VAL A 147 -0.01 -6.71 27.38
N ALA A 148 0.09 -7.66 28.31
CA ALA A 148 -0.28 -9.06 28.07
C ALA A 148 -1.77 -9.28 27.72
N SER A 149 -2.65 -8.33 28.05
CA SER A 149 -4.09 -8.42 27.74
C SER A 149 -4.45 -8.03 26.30
N PHE A 150 -3.50 -7.47 25.56
CA PHE A 150 -3.70 -7.04 24.17
C PHE A 150 -3.43 -8.19 23.18
N SER A 151 -4.17 -8.21 22.07
CA SER A 151 -3.89 -9.16 21.00
C SER A 151 -2.53 -8.87 20.34
N GLY A 152 -1.99 -9.81 19.56
CA GLY A 152 -0.67 -9.66 18.91
C GLY A 152 -0.53 -8.38 18.08
N GLY A 153 -1.56 -8.00 17.31
CA GLY A 153 -1.55 -6.77 16.51
C GLY A 153 -1.51 -5.49 17.37
N TRP A 154 -2.32 -5.44 18.43
CA TRP A 154 -2.29 -4.32 19.38
C TRP A 154 -0.97 -4.24 20.16
N ARG A 155 -0.37 -5.37 20.51
CA ARG A 155 0.99 -5.43 21.08
C ARG A 155 2.01 -4.84 20.11
N MET A 156 1.94 -5.18 18.82
CA MET A 156 2.83 -4.59 17.82
C MET A 156 2.67 -3.06 17.72
N ARG A 157 1.44 -2.54 17.81
CA ARG A 157 1.20 -1.09 17.88
C ARG A 157 1.81 -0.44 19.12
N LEU A 158 1.72 -1.09 20.30
CA LEU A 158 2.39 -0.61 21.52
C LEU A 158 3.91 -0.55 21.33
N ASN A 159 4.48 -1.51 20.62
CA ASN A 159 5.91 -1.52 20.33
C ASN A 159 6.32 -0.37 19.41
N LEU A 160 5.51 -0.12 18.39
CA LEU A 160 5.70 1.05 17.52
C LEU A 160 5.63 2.32 18.37
N ALA A 161 4.60 2.50 19.19
CA ALA A 161 4.48 3.64 20.11
C ALA A 161 5.73 3.81 20.98
N ARG A 162 6.22 2.70 21.57
CA ARG A 162 7.43 2.66 22.39
C ARG A 162 8.69 3.07 21.60
N ALA A 163 8.84 2.60 20.36
CA ALA A 163 9.96 2.98 19.51
C ALA A 163 9.88 4.47 19.11
N LEU A 164 8.68 5.01 18.85
CA LEU A 164 8.47 6.42 18.54
C LEU A 164 8.69 7.33 19.76
N MET A 165 8.47 6.81 20.98
CA MET A 165 8.75 7.52 22.23
C MET A 165 10.26 7.62 22.51
N ALA A 166 11.05 6.68 22.01
CA ALA A 166 12.49 6.65 22.26
C ALA A 166 13.21 7.80 21.53
N PRO A 167 13.93 8.68 22.26
CA PRO A 167 14.64 9.79 21.64
C PRO A 167 15.77 9.25 20.74
N SER A 168 15.68 9.57 19.46
CA SER A 168 16.52 8.98 18.42
C SER A 168 16.98 10.02 17.40
N ASP A 169 18.17 9.79 16.86
CA ASP A 169 18.73 10.52 15.71
C ASP A 169 18.58 9.69 14.42
N LEU A 170 18.43 8.37 14.57
CA LEU A 170 18.08 7.39 13.55
C LEU A 170 16.92 6.52 14.05
N LEU A 171 15.82 6.53 13.32
CA LEU A 171 14.65 5.69 13.55
C LEU A 171 14.58 4.58 12.49
N LEU A 172 14.60 3.32 12.91
CA LEU A 172 14.50 2.13 12.06
C LEU A 172 13.11 1.48 12.22
N LEU A 173 12.33 1.47 11.15
CA LEU A 173 10.97 0.92 11.14
C LEU A 173 10.89 -0.25 10.17
N ASP A 174 10.75 -1.48 10.69
CA ASP A 174 10.60 -2.69 9.87
C ASP A 174 9.12 -3.06 9.78
N GLU A 175 8.52 -2.83 8.60
CA GLU A 175 7.10 -3.02 8.30
C GLU A 175 6.14 -2.37 9.31
N PRO A 176 6.25 -1.04 9.56
CA PRO A 176 5.45 -0.37 10.58
C PRO A 176 3.95 -0.27 10.23
N THR A 177 3.57 -0.45 8.96
CA THR A 177 2.19 -0.41 8.49
C THR A 177 1.43 -1.70 8.81
N ASN A 178 2.14 -2.79 9.12
CA ASN A 178 1.49 -4.05 9.45
C ASN A 178 0.59 -3.91 10.68
N HIS A 179 -0.64 -4.40 10.57
CA HIS A 179 -1.65 -4.35 11.62
C HIS A 179 -2.11 -2.94 12.01
N LEU A 180 -1.71 -1.90 11.28
CA LEU A 180 -2.30 -0.57 11.40
C LEU A 180 -3.57 -0.50 10.56
N ASP A 181 -4.56 0.20 11.09
CA ASP A 181 -5.73 0.59 10.30
C ASP A 181 -5.38 1.86 9.53
N LEU A 182 -6.24 2.23 8.57
CA LEU A 182 -6.05 3.43 7.76
C LEU A 182 -5.85 4.67 8.63
N ASP A 183 -6.61 4.76 9.70
CA ASP A 183 -6.54 5.78 10.75
C ASP A 183 -5.15 5.95 11.38
N ALA A 184 -4.55 4.86 11.84
CA ALA A 184 -3.24 4.87 12.47
C ALA A 184 -2.14 5.06 11.43
N MET A 185 -2.30 4.54 10.21
CA MET A 185 -1.34 4.74 9.11
C MET A 185 -1.25 6.21 8.71
N LEU A 186 -2.37 6.89 8.45
CA LEU A 186 -2.40 8.31 8.10
C LEU A 186 -1.86 9.21 9.23
N TRP A 187 -2.07 8.81 10.48
CA TRP A 187 -1.44 9.49 11.60
C TRP A 187 0.09 9.29 11.60
N LEU A 188 0.56 8.05 11.41
CA LEU A 188 1.98 7.72 11.38
C LEU A 188 2.71 8.46 10.25
N GLU A 189 2.10 8.56 9.06
CA GLU A 189 2.65 9.35 7.94
C GLU A 189 2.91 10.80 8.33
N ARG A 190 1.91 11.46 8.94
CA ARG A 190 2.04 12.85 9.39
C ARG A 190 3.10 12.99 10.49
N TRP A 191 3.16 12.03 11.40
CA TRP A 191 4.16 12.01 12.46
C TRP A 191 5.58 11.88 11.89
N LEU A 192 5.80 10.94 10.96
CA LEU A 192 7.10 10.71 10.32
C LEU A 192 7.51 11.86 9.40
N ALA A 193 6.55 12.52 8.76
CA ALA A 193 6.81 13.73 7.96
C ALA A 193 7.35 14.88 8.83
N ALA A 194 6.84 15.02 10.06
CA ALA A 194 7.26 16.04 11.03
C ALA A 194 8.50 15.64 11.87
N TYR A 195 8.91 14.38 11.82
CA TYR A 195 10.03 13.88 12.61
C TYR A 195 11.36 14.52 12.18
N PRO A 196 12.14 15.11 13.12
CA PRO A 196 13.35 15.87 12.79
C PRO A 196 14.58 15.00 12.53
N GLY A 197 14.57 13.74 12.97
CA GLY A 197 15.69 12.81 12.82
C GLY A 197 15.72 12.12 11.46
N THR A 198 16.67 11.20 11.32
CA THR A 198 16.79 10.35 10.12
C THR A 198 15.85 9.15 10.25
N VAL A 199 15.09 8.81 9.21
CA VAL A 199 14.17 7.66 9.22
C VAL A 199 14.57 6.69 8.13
N LEU A 200 14.78 5.42 8.51
CA LEU A 200 14.89 4.30 7.58
C LEU A 200 13.67 3.42 7.77
N VAL A 201 12.90 3.23 6.70
CA VAL A 201 11.68 2.45 6.74
C VAL A 201 11.69 1.34 5.70
N ILE A 202 11.44 0.13 6.16
CA ILE A 202 11.11 -1.01 5.30
C ILE A 202 9.59 -1.11 5.31
N SER A 203 8.96 -1.03 4.16
CA SER A 203 7.52 -1.26 4.04
C SER A 203 7.20 -1.86 2.68
N HIS A 204 6.18 -2.70 2.64
CA HIS A 204 5.56 -3.16 1.42
C HIS A 204 4.38 -2.29 0.95
N ASP A 205 3.98 -1.28 1.73
CA ASP A 205 2.95 -0.30 1.35
C ASP A 205 3.58 0.81 0.49
N THR A 206 3.24 0.80 -0.80
CA THR A 206 3.80 1.71 -1.81
C THR A 206 3.36 3.15 -1.60
N GLU A 207 2.13 3.39 -1.18
CA GLU A 207 1.61 4.74 -0.91
C GLU A 207 2.21 5.33 0.36
N PHE A 208 2.37 4.50 1.39
CA PHE A 208 3.06 4.92 2.61
C PHE A 208 4.53 5.28 2.34
N LEU A 209 5.23 4.47 1.54
CA LEU A 209 6.59 4.77 1.10
C LEU A 209 6.64 6.06 0.31
N ASP A 210 5.69 6.31 -0.60
CA ASP A 210 5.66 7.53 -1.40
C ASP A 210 5.40 8.79 -0.55
N ALA A 211 4.49 8.68 0.43
CA ALA A 211 4.17 9.77 1.34
C ALA A 211 5.33 10.14 2.27
N VAL A 212 6.08 9.15 2.78
CA VAL A 212 7.10 9.35 3.82
C VAL A 212 8.52 9.48 3.23
N ALA A 213 8.89 8.60 2.30
CA ALA A 213 10.25 8.52 1.79
C ALA A 213 10.55 9.65 0.80
N ARG A 214 11.79 10.15 0.84
CA ARG A 214 12.33 11.10 -0.15
C ARG A 214 13.51 10.52 -0.92
N THR A 215 13.91 9.30 -0.59
CA THR A 215 14.96 8.53 -1.21
C THR A 215 14.62 7.05 -1.04
N ILE A 216 14.84 6.24 -2.08
CA ILE A 216 14.65 4.80 -2.02
C ILE A 216 16.02 4.09 -2.12
N LEU A 217 16.29 3.18 -1.18
CA LEU A 217 17.38 2.21 -1.25
C LEU A 217 16.80 0.87 -1.71
N HIS A 218 17.11 0.50 -2.94
CA HIS A 218 16.59 -0.71 -3.57
C HIS A 218 17.63 -1.83 -3.53
N PHE A 219 17.24 -2.99 -3.00
CA PHE A 219 18.01 -4.24 -3.09
C PHE A 219 17.84 -4.85 -4.48
N ASP A 220 18.91 -4.83 -5.28
CA ASP A 220 18.93 -5.41 -6.63
C ASP A 220 20.18 -6.26 -6.83
N GLN A 221 20.01 -7.54 -7.17
CA GLN A 221 21.11 -8.48 -7.46
C GLN A 221 22.24 -8.46 -6.40
N ALA A 222 21.87 -8.55 -5.12
CA ALA A 222 22.79 -8.48 -3.97
C ALA A 222 23.58 -7.16 -3.86
N LYS A 223 23.08 -6.07 -4.45
CA LYS A 223 23.60 -4.71 -4.28
C LYS A 223 22.51 -3.78 -3.76
N LEU A 224 22.95 -2.63 -3.25
CA LEU A 224 22.08 -1.53 -2.89
C LEU A 224 22.22 -0.42 -3.92
N VAL A 225 21.08 0.00 -4.48
CA VAL A 225 21.01 1.13 -5.39
C VAL A 225 20.17 2.23 -4.76
N ARG A 226 20.73 3.42 -4.72
CA ARG A 226 20.04 4.62 -4.23
C ARG A 226 19.33 5.35 -5.37
N TYR A 227 18.06 5.68 -5.15
CA TYR A 227 17.22 6.50 -6.02
C TYR A 227 16.75 7.74 -5.27
N LYS A 228 16.68 8.88 -5.95
CA LYS A 228 16.19 10.13 -5.38
C LYS A 228 14.70 10.28 -5.70
N GLY A 229 13.90 10.71 -4.74
CA GLY A 229 12.46 10.90 -4.91
C GLY A 229 11.63 9.91 -4.08
N GLY A 230 10.33 9.95 -4.31
CA GLY A 230 9.35 9.02 -3.71
C GLY A 230 9.44 7.61 -4.30
N TYR A 231 8.43 6.79 -4.03
CA TYR A 231 8.34 5.44 -4.56
C TYR A 231 8.00 5.45 -6.05
N GLU A 232 7.12 6.34 -6.50
CA GLU A 232 6.75 6.46 -7.92
C GLU A 232 7.94 6.92 -8.80
N ASP A 233 8.72 7.88 -8.28
CA ASP A 233 9.96 8.34 -8.91
C ASP A 233 10.97 7.19 -9.08
N PHE A 234 11.05 6.32 -8.07
CA PHE A 234 11.89 5.13 -8.10
C PHE A 234 11.44 4.16 -9.21
N LEU A 235 10.15 3.88 -9.33
CA LEU A 235 9.62 2.98 -10.38
C LEU A 235 9.97 3.51 -11.78
N THR A 236 9.74 4.81 -12.01
CA THR A 236 10.05 5.46 -13.28
C THR A 236 11.55 5.39 -13.60
N GLN A 237 12.41 5.72 -12.63
CA GLN A 237 13.87 5.66 -12.79
C GLN A 237 14.37 4.22 -13.00
N ARG A 238 13.77 3.24 -12.31
CA ARG A 238 14.10 1.83 -12.46
C ARG A 238 13.72 1.32 -13.84
N ALA A 239 12.52 1.63 -14.32
CA ALA A 239 12.05 1.25 -15.65
C ALA A 239 12.96 1.80 -16.75
N GLU A 240 13.33 3.09 -16.66
CA GLU A 240 14.26 3.71 -17.62
C GLU A 240 15.65 3.07 -17.55
N ARG A 241 16.17 2.78 -16.35
CA ARG A 241 17.45 2.10 -16.20
C ARG A 241 17.43 0.68 -16.78
N LEU A 242 16.37 -0.09 -16.54
CA LEU A 242 16.21 -1.43 -17.11
C LEU A 242 16.13 -1.38 -18.63
N ARG A 243 15.39 -0.42 -19.19
CA ARG A 243 15.30 -0.18 -20.63
C ARG A 243 16.66 0.15 -21.25
N GLN A 244 17.41 1.06 -20.64
CA GLN A 244 18.76 1.43 -21.09
C GLN A 244 19.72 0.23 -21.04
N ASN A 245 19.67 -0.55 -19.97
CA ASN A 245 20.48 -1.77 -19.83
C ASN A 245 20.13 -2.80 -20.90
N GLN A 246 18.85 -3.00 -21.20
CA GLN A 246 18.39 -3.92 -22.25
C GLN A 246 18.88 -3.48 -23.63
N ILE A 247 18.75 -2.19 -23.97
CA ILE A 247 19.25 -1.63 -25.24
C ILE A 247 20.77 -1.81 -25.35
N ALA A 248 21.52 -1.53 -24.27
CA ALA A 248 22.97 -1.71 -24.24
C ALA A 248 23.37 -3.19 -24.41
N TYR A 249 22.66 -4.10 -23.75
CA TYR A 249 22.86 -5.54 -23.86
C TYR A 249 22.60 -6.04 -25.29
N GLU A 250 21.50 -5.63 -25.92
CA GLU A 250 21.19 -5.99 -27.30
C GLU A 250 22.23 -5.46 -28.28
N LYS A 251 22.67 -4.21 -28.10
CA LYS A 251 23.74 -3.64 -28.92
C LYS A 251 25.04 -4.44 -28.78
N GLN A 252 25.40 -4.81 -27.55
CA GLN A 252 26.58 -5.62 -27.28
C GLN A 252 26.46 -7.02 -27.89
N GLN A 253 25.30 -7.67 -27.79
CA GLN A 253 25.07 -8.97 -28.43
C GLN A 253 25.21 -8.89 -29.95
N ARG A 254 24.66 -7.86 -30.58
CA ARG A 254 24.79 -7.65 -32.04
C ARG A 254 26.25 -7.44 -32.43
N GLU A 255 27.01 -6.64 -31.67
CA GLU A 255 28.44 -6.43 -31.91
C GLU A 255 29.24 -7.72 -31.70
N ALA A 256 28.96 -8.48 -30.65
CA ALA A 256 29.60 -9.77 -30.37
C ALA A 256 29.30 -10.79 -31.48
N ALA A 257 28.04 -10.91 -31.92
CA ALA A 257 27.63 -11.78 -33.02
C ALA A 257 28.30 -11.39 -34.34
N HIS A 258 28.41 -10.09 -34.63
CA HIS A 258 29.12 -9.60 -35.80
C HIS A 258 30.62 -9.93 -35.75
N LEU A 259 31.29 -9.68 -34.62
CA LEU A 259 32.69 -10.06 -34.39
C LEU A 259 32.91 -11.57 -34.56
N GLN A 260 32.02 -12.38 -34.00
CA GLN A 260 32.06 -13.84 -34.08
C GLN A 260 31.89 -14.32 -35.53
N SER A 261 30.91 -13.80 -36.26
CA SER A 261 30.70 -14.14 -37.68
C SER A 261 31.91 -13.82 -38.57
N PHE A 262 32.63 -12.73 -38.26
CA PHE A 262 33.87 -12.36 -38.96
C PHE A 262 35.01 -13.32 -38.61
N ILE A 263 35.17 -13.68 -37.34
CA ILE A 263 36.15 -14.67 -36.90
C ILE A 263 35.90 -15.99 -37.62
N ASP A 264 34.67 -16.51 -37.58
CA ASP A 264 34.31 -17.80 -38.19
C ASP A 264 34.53 -17.81 -39.70
N ARG A 265 34.23 -16.70 -40.39
CA ARG A 265 34.38 -16.57 -41.85
C ARG A 265 35.84 -16.43 -42.32
N PHE A 266 36.74 -15.91 -41.48
CA PHE A 266 38.13 -15.60 -41.87
C PHE A 266 39.22 -16.36 -41.10
N LYS A 267 38.86 -17.24 -40.16
CA LYS A 267 39.78 -18.10 -39.38
C LYS A 267 40.69 -18.98 -40.25
N ALA A 268 40.22 -19.39 -41.43
CA ALA A 268 40.94 -20.31 -42.33
C ALA A 268 41.76 -19.64 -43.45
N LYS A 269 41.72 -18.30 -43.61
CA LYS A 269 42.45 -17.59 -44.68
C LYS A 269 43.75 -16.96 -44.16
N ALA A 270 44.89 -17.45 -44.64
CA ALA A 270 46.24 -17.03 -44.21
C ALA A 270 46.51 -15.52 -44.30
N THR A 271 45.93 -14.81 -45.28
CA THR A 271 46.11 -13.37 -45.47
C THR A 271 45.36 -12.49 -44.46
N LYS A 272 44.34 -13.01 -43.76
CA LYS A 272 43.53 -12.24 -42.78
C LYS A 272 43.66 -12.73 -41.33
N ALA A 273 44.56 -13.67 -41.08
CA ALA A 273 44.78 -14.28 -39.76
C ALA A 273 45.09 -13.26 -38.65
N LYS A 274 45.96 -12.27 -38.90
CA LYS A 274 46.29 -11.20 -37.93
C LYS A 274 45.07 -10.36 -37.52
N GLN A 275 44.17 -10.05 -38.46
CA GLN A 275 42.95 -9.28 -38.18
C GLN A 275 41.93 -10.10 -37.38
N ALA A 276 41.74 -11.38 -37.72
CA ALA A 276 40.89 -12.29 -36.96
C ALA A 276 41.40 -12.44 -35.51
N GLN A 277 42.70 -12.57 -35.30
CA GLN A 277 43.32 -12.70 -33.97
C GLN A 277 43.16 -11.44 -33.10
N SER A 278 43.20 -10.24 -33.71
CA SER A 278 42.92 -8.97 -33.01
C SER A 278 41.46 -8.87 -32.55
N ARG A 279 40.52 -9.39 -33.34
CA ARG A 279 39.08 -9.37 -33.05
C ARG A 279 38.70 -10.43 -32.01
N VAL A 280 39.40 -11.57 -31.97
CA VAL A 280 39.32 -12.56 -30.88
C VAL A 280 39.73 -11.91 -29.55
N LYS A 281 40.83 -11.15 -29.51
CA LYS A 281 41.23 -10.40 -28.32
C LYS A 281 40.23 -9.31 -27.93
N ALA A 282 39.59 -8.66 -28.89
CA ALA A 282 38.55 -7.66 -28.62
C ALA A 282 37.30 -8.32 -28.01
N LEU A 283 36.85 -9.45 -28.57
CA LEU A 283 35.73 -10.23 -28.04
C LEU A 283 36.02 -10.75 -26.62
N ALA A 284 37.24 -11.24 -26.37
CA ALA A 284 37.65 -11.72 -25.05
C ALA A 284 37.82 -10.59 -24.00
N ARG A 285 37.96 -9.33 -24.42
CA ARG A 285 38.01 -8.16 -23.53
C ARG A 285 36.65 -7.52 -23.28
N MET A 286 35.62 -7.87 -24.07
CA MET A 286 34.27 -7.38 -23.81
C MET A 286 33.79 -7.96 -22.50
N GLN A 287 33.50 -7.09 -21.52
CA GLN A 287 32.81 -7.50 -20.31
C GLN A 287 31.40 -7.93 -20.69
N VAL A 288 31.06 -9.20 -20.47
CA VAL A 288 29.71 -9.71 -20.76
C VAL A 288 28.74 -8.99 -19.82
N LEU A 289 27.90 -8.11 -20.36
CA LEU A 289 26.74 -7.63 -19.63
C LEU A 289 25.85 -8.84 -19.32
N ALA A 290 25.43 -9.00 -18.07
CA ALA A 290 24.47 -10.04 -17.75
C ALA A 290 23.13 -9.70 -18.43
N PRO A 291 22.41 -10.67 -19.00
CA PRO A 291 21.04 -10.43 -19.44
C PRO A 291 20.26 -9.88 -18.25
N VAL A 292 19.50 -8.81 -18.48
CA VAL A 292 18.44 -8.42 -17.57
C VAL A 292 17.49 -9.62 -17.54
N ARG A 293 17.63 -10.49 -16.53
CA ARG A 293 16.60 -11.49 -16.30
C ARG A 293 15.36 -10.68 -15.94
N ALA A 294 14.38 -10.67 -16.84
CA ALA A 294 13.02 -10.46 -16.38
C ALA A 294 12.82 -11.47 -15.25
N ALA A 295 12.62 -10.97 -14.02
CA ALA A 295 12.16 -11.84 -12.97
C ALA A 295 10.94 -12.58 -13.54
N SER A 296 10.87 -13.90 -13.37
CA SER A 296 9.72 -14.68 -13.77
C SER A 296 8.51 -14.04 -13.09
N GLY A 297 7.75 -13.23 -13.83
CA GLY A 297 6.64 -12.48 -13.28
C GLY A 297 5.58 -13.46 -12.79
N ILE A 298 4.97 -13.15 -11.66
CA ILE A 298 3.77 -13.84 -11.21
C ILE A 298 2.63 -13.25 -12.07
N ASP A 299 1.89 -14.09 -12.77
CA ASP A 299 0.73 -13.73 -13.60
C ASP A 299 -0.49 -14.43 -12.98
N ILE A 300 -1.10 -13.76 -12.00
CA ILE A 300 -2.25 -14.29 -11.28
C ILE A 300 -3.46 -14.17 -12.18
N ARG A 301 -4.18 -15.28 -12.40
CA ARG A 301 -5.45 -15.27 -13.14
C ARG A 301 -6.55 -15.85 -12.29
N ILE A 302 -7.60 -15.06 -12.08
CA ILE A 302 -8.79 -15.45 -11.34
C ILE A 302 -9.84 -15.90 -12.37
N PRO A 303 -10.31 -17.15 -12.31
CA PRO A 303 -11.28 -17.64 -13.29
C PRO A 303 -12.66 -16.98 -13.08
N SER A 304 -13.31 -16.58 -14.18
CA SER A 304 -14.67 -16.05 -14.13
C SER A 304 -15.69 -17.09 -13.63
N PRO A 305 -16.71 -16.66 -12.86
CA PRO A 305 -17.78 -17.54 -12.40
C PRO A 305 -18.67 -17.99 -13.56
N ASP A 306 -19.23 -19.20 -13.47
CA ASP A 306 -20.08 -19.75 -14.53
C ASP A 306 -21.51 -19.15 -14.51
N HIS A 307 -22.00 -18.71 -13.33
CA HIS A 307 -23.33 -18.12 -13.14
C HIS A 307 -23.35 -17.02 -12.06
N MET A 308 -24.12 -15.95 -12.30
CA MET A 308 -24.25 -14.77 -11.43
C MET A 308 -25.73 -14.42 -11.18
N PRO A 309 -26.39 -14.98 -10.13
CA PRO A 309 -27.74 -14.57 -9.77
C PRO A 309 -27.75 -13.18 -9.11
N ASP A 310 -28.79 -12.38 -9.37
CA ASP A 310 -28.96 -11.03 -8.80
C ASP A 310 -30.30 -10.92 -8.05
N PRO A 311 -30.33 -10.52 -6.77
CA PRO A 311 -29.19 -10.31 -5.86
C PRO A 311 -28.52 -11.62 -5.43
N LEU A 312 -27.21 -11.59 -5.17
CA LEU A 312 -26.46 -12.76 -4.68
C LEU A 312 -26.79 -13.08 -3.22
N LEU A 313 -26.84 -12.04 -2.39
CA LEU A 313 -27.06 -12.14 -0.95
C LEU A 313 -27.72 -10.87 -0.43
N SER A 314 -28.69 -10.99 0.48
CA SER A 314 -29.24 -9.85 1.22
C SER A 314 -29.31 -10.14 2.71
N LEU A 315 -28.96 -9.14 3.51
CA LEU A 315 -29.15 -9.11 4.96
C LEU A 315 -30.30 -8.17 5.29
N ASP A 316 -31.27 -8.62 6.09
CA ASP A 316 -32.39 -7.80 6.56
C ASP A 316 -32.46 -7.78 8.08
N GLY A 317 -32.18 -6.60 8.67
CA GLY A 317 -32.20 -6.38 10.11
C GLY A 317 -31.26 -7.30 10.89
N VAL A 318 -30.12 -7.67 10.30
CA VAL A 318 -29.23 -8.68 10.86
C VAL A 318 -28.45 -8.16 12.06
N ARG A 319 -28.52 -8.90 13.16
CA ARG A 319 -27.63 -8.76 14.30
C ARG A 319 -26.54 -9.81 14.20
N ALA A 320 -25.30 -9.38 14.07
CA ALA A 320 -24.15 -10.25 13.89
C ALA A 320 -23.13 -10.07 15.03
N GLY A 321 -22.56 -11.17 15.49
CA GLY A 321 -21.65 -11.17 16.62
C GLY A 321 -21.57 -12.55 17.24
N TYR A 322 -20.97 -12.58 18.43
CA TYR A 322 -20.85 -13.80 19.22
C TYR A 322 -22.00 -13.86 20.24
N PRO A 323 -22.39 -15.04 20.72
CA PRO A 323 -23.56 -15.19 21.61
C PRO A 323 -23.57 -14.24 22.82
N GLU A 324 -22.40 -13.90 23.36
CA GLU A 324 -22.25 -13.00 24.52
C GLU A 324 -21.90 -11.55 24.15
N ALA A 325 -21.62 -11.27 22.88
CA ALA A 325 -21.16 -9.97 22.40
C ALA A 325 -21.70 -9.69 20.99
N PRO A 326 -22.90 -9.08 20.85
CA PRO A 326 -23.35 -8.57 19.56
C PRO A 326 -22.42 -7.42 19.14
N ILE A 327 -21.82 -7.55 17.96
CA ILE A 327 -20.86 -6.57 17.44
C ILE A 327 -21.55 -5.61 16.47
N LEU A 328 -22.45 -6.14 15.65
CA LEU A 328 -23.22 -5.39 14.67
C LEU A 328 -24.71 -5.56 14.94
N ASP A 329 -25.47 -4.47 14.84
CA ASP A 329 -26.91 -4.46 15.04
C ASP A 329 -27.65 -3.81 13.87
N GLY A 330 -28.80 -4.38 13.51
CA GLY A 330 -29.69 -3.82 12.48
C GLY A 330 -29.10 -3.73 11.07
N VAL A 331 -28.16 -4.60 10.70
CA VAL A 331 -27.50 -4.56 9.39
C VAL A 331 -28.51 -4.87 8.27
N LYS A 332 -28.67 -3.93 7.34
CA LYS A 332 -29.55 -4.06 6.17
C LYS A 332 -28.81 -3.71 4.90
N LEU A 333 -28.39 -4.73 4.15
CA LEU A 333 -27.53 -4.59 2.96
C LEU A 333 -27.92 -5.61 1.90
N SER A 334 -27.64 -5.30 0.63
CA SER A 334 -27.85 -6.21 -0.49
C SER A 334 -26.61 -6.23 -1.37
N VAL A 335 -26.04 -7.42 -1.55
CA VAL A 335 -24.91 -7.67 -2.45
C VAL A 335 -25.45 -8.06 -3.81
N ARG A 336 -25.25 -7.19 -4.80
CA ARG A 336 -25.69 -7.40 -6.19
C ARG A 336 -24.62 -8.14 -7.01
N ALA A 337 -25.05 -8.71 -8.13
CA ALA A 337 -24.13 -9.29 -9.11
C ALA A 337 -23.20 -8.21 -9.71
N GLY A 338 -21.90 -8.51 -9.83
CA GLY A 338 -20.87 -7.60 -10.33
C GLY A 338 -20.46 -6.48 -9.38
N ALA A 339 -21.00 -6.43 -8.15
CA ALA A 339 -20.65 -5.38 -7.21
C ALA A 339 -19.20 -5.53 -6.71
N ARG A 340 -18.46 -4.42 -6.66
CA ARG A 340 -17.08 -4.35 -6.16
C ARG A 340 -17.05 -3.42 -4.96
N ILE A 341 -17.00 -4.01 -3.78
CA ILE A 341 -17.26 -3.29 -2.52
C ILE A 341 -16.06 -3.38 -1.59
N GLY A 342 -15.57 -2.23 -1.14
CA GLY A 342 -14.52 -2.10 -0.14
C GLY A 342 -15.13 -1.89 1.25
N ILE A 343 -14.70 -2.66 2.24
CA ILE A 343 -15.13 -2.45 3.63
C ILE A 343 -14.10 -1.58 4.36
N LEU A 344 -14.55 -0.43 4.81
CA LEU A 344 -13.80 0.52 5.62
C LEU A 344 -14.25 0.47 7.09
N GLY A 345 -13.36 0.86 7.99
CA GLY A 345 -13.64 0.91 9.43
C GLY A 345 -12.40 0.65 10.28
N ALA A 346 -12.42 1.15 11.51
CA ALA A 346 -11.37 0.93 12.50
C ALA A 346 -11.20 -0.56 12.82
N ASN A 347 -10.00 -0.94 13.29
CA ASN A 347 -9.78 -2.31 13.72
C ASN A 347 -10.61 -2.64 14.97
N GLY A 348 -11.26 -3.81 14.94
CA GLY A 348 -12.24 -4.19 15.96
C GLY A 348 -13.65 -3.63 15.75
N ALA A 349 -13.92 -2.83 14.71
CA ALA A 349 -15.26 -2.32 14.43
C ALA A 349 -16.28 -3.40 14.00
N GLY A 350 -15.81 -4.60 13.64
CA GLY A 350 -16.65 -5.73 13.23
C GLY A 350 -16.56 -6.11 11.74
N LYS A 351 -15.55 -5.63 10.99
CA LYS A 351 -15.33 -5.96 9.57
C LYS A 351 -15.30 -7.47 9.33
N SER A 352 -14.42 -8.21 10.01
CA SER A 352 -14.35 -9.67 9.88
C SER A 352 -15.62 -10.37 10.37
N THR A 353 -16.34 -9.80 11.34
CA THR A 353 -17.65 -10.33 11.79
C THR A 353 -18.69 -10.22 10.67
N LEU A 354 -18.76 -9.07 9.99
CA LEU A 354 -19.60 -8.87 8.81
C LEU A 354 -19.24 -9.88 7.72
N VAL A 355 -17.96 -10.00 7.37
CA VAL A 355 -17.50 -10.92 6.31
C VAL A 355 -17.83 -12.38 6.66
N LYS A 356 -17.60 -12.83 7.89
CA LYS A 356 -17.96 -14.19 8.35
C LYS A 356 -19.47 -14.45 8.27
N THR A 357 -20.28 -13.44 8.59
CA THR A 357 -21.74 -13.55 8.43
C THR A 357 -22.17 -13.60 6.96
N LEU A 358 -21.52 -12.82 6.09
CA LEU A 358 -21.76 -12.89 4.64
C LEU A 358 -21.33 -14.25 4.07
N ALA A 359 -20.19 -14.79 4.51
CA ALA A 359 -19.68 -16.11 4.13
C ALA A 359 -20.58 -17.26 4.60
N GLY A 360 -21.35 -17.04 5.67
CA GLY A 360 -22.19 -18.07 6.30
C GLY A 360 -21.46 -18.90 7.35
N GLU A 361 -20.22 -18.55 7.72
CA GLU A 361 -19.49 -19.17 8.84
C GLU A 361 -20.08 -18.74 10.19
N LEU A 362 -20.57 -17.50 10.28
CA LEU A 362 -21.21 -16.98 11.48
C LEU A 362 -22.71 -16.77 11.24
N LEU A 363 -23.55 -17.56 11.91
CA LEU A 363 -24.99 -17.41 11.82
C LEU A 363 -25.44 -16.09 12.48
N PRO A 364 -26.38 -15.34 11.88
CA PRO A 364 -27.02 -14.20 12.51
C PRO A 364 -27.62 -14.55 13.87
N LEU A 365 -27.42 -13.68 14.87
CA LEU A 365 -28.09 -13.78 16.17
C LEU A 365 -29.57 -13.39 16.06
N ALA A 366 -29.88 -12.45 15.16
CA ALA A 366 -31.24 -12.03 14.81
C ALA A 366 -31.24 -11.50 13.37
N GLY A 367 -32.44 -11.33 12.79
CA GLY A 367 -32.63 -10.93 11.39
C GLY A 367 -32.49 -12.09 10.41
N GLU A 368 -32.49 -11.79 9.12
CA GLU A 368 -32.52 -12.81 8.06
C GLU A 368 -31.37 -12.62 7.05
N ARG A 369 -30.62 -13.70 6.79
CA ARG A 369 -29.64 -13.79 5.70
C ARG A 369 -30.23 -14.61 4.56
N LYS A 370 -30.56 -13.94 3.44
CA LYS A 370 -31.10 -14.58 2.23
C LYS A 370 -29.98 -14.74 1.20
N ALA A 371 -29.66 -15.98 0.85
CA ALA A 371 -28.71 -16.31 -0.22
C ALA A 371 -29.45 -16.80 -1.47
N ALA A 372 -28.99 -16.37 -2.64
CA ALA A 372 -29.51 -16.88 -3.91
C ALA A 372 -29.20 -18.37 -4.10
N ARG A 373 -30.07 -19.05 -4.86
CA ARG A 373 -29.79 -20.42 -5.30
C ARG A 373 -28.63 -20.39 -6.29
N GLY A 374 -27.55 -21.11 -5.98
CA GLY A 374 -26.31 -21.09 -6.76
C GLY A 374 -25.27 -20.08 -6.28
N LEU A 375 -25.43 -19.47 -5.10
CA LEU A 375 -24.37 -18.70 -4.46
C LEU A 375 -23.18 -19.60 -4.13
N GLU A 376 -22.02 -19.28 -4.67
CA GLU A 376 -20.73 -19.92 -4.40
C GLU A 376 -19.77 -18.88 -3.84
N VAL A 377 -19.52 -18.98 -2.53
CA VAL A 377 -18.67 -18.02 -1.81
C VAL A 377 -17.24 -18.55 -1.77
N GLY A 378 -16.32 -17.75 -2.31
CA GLY A 378 -14.89 -17.91 -2.10
C GLY A 378 -14.47 -17.00 -0.97
N TYR A 379 -14.18 -17.55 0.20
CA TYR A 379 -13.74 -16.76 1.35
C TYR A 379 -12.24 -16.96 1.58
N PHE A 380 -11.49 -15.87 1.47
CA PHE A 380 -10.09 -15.76 1.85
C PHE A 380 -10.01 -15.11 3.24
N ALA A 381 -9.79 -15.94 4.26
CA ALA A 381 -9.72 -15.49 5.65
C ALA A 381 -8.27 -15.33 6.10
N GLN A 382 -8.02 -14.41 7.03
CA GLN A 382 -6.69 -14.19 7.61
C GLN A 382 -6.06 -15.46 8.24
N HIS A 383 -6.87 -16.38 8.76
CA HIS A 383 -6.42 -17.63 9.40
C HIS A 383 -6.28 -18.82 8.42
N GLN A 384 -6.54 -18.62 7.14
CA GLN A 384 -6.59 -19.74 6.18
C GLN A 384 -5.20 -20.31 5.86
N LEU A 385 -4.14 -19.54 6.17
CA LEU A 385 -2.75 -20.01 6.12
C LEU A 385 -2.52 -21.19 7.07
N ASP A 386 -3.17 -21.19 8.24
CA ASP A 386 -3.03 -22.22 9.26
C ASP A 386 -3.80 -23.49 8.92
N MET A 387 -4.75 -23.42 7.97
CA MET A 387 -5.49 -24.58 7.48
C MET A 387 -4.74 -25.37 6.39
N LEU A 388 -3.61 -24.86 5.91
CA LEU A 388 -2.79 -25.57 4.92
C LEU A 388 -2.06 -26.74 5.58
N ASP A 389 -2.30 -27.94 5.08
CA ASP A 389 -1.49 -29.13 5.35
C ASP A 389 -0.02 -28.87 4.99
N THR A 390 0.81 -28.73 6.03
CA THR A 390 2.23 -28.39 5.93
C THR A 390 3.08 -29.52 5.35
N GLU A 391 2.60 -30.75 5.41
CA GLU A 391 3.30 -31.92 4.89
C GLU A 391 2.97 -32.20 3.41
N ALA A 392 1.88 -31.63 2.91
CA ALA A 392 1.49 -31.69 1.50
C ALA A 392 2.23 -30.66 0.64
N THR A 393 2.22 -30.88 -0.67
CA THR A 393 2.74 -29.95 -1.68
C THR A 393 1.60 -29.11 -2.26
N PRO A 394 1.87 -27.93 -2.85
CA PRO A 394 0.85 -27.13 -3.56
C PRO A 394 0.03 -27.96 -4.56
N LEU A 395 0.70 -28.83 -5.31
CA LEU A 395 0.07 -29.71 -6.27
C LEU A 395 -0.89 -30.71 -5.61
N VAL A 396 -0.50 -31.29 -4.47
CA VAL A 396 -1.35 -32.23 -3.72
C VAL A 396 -2.59 -31.52 -3.17
N HIS A 397 -2.45 -30.30 -2.67
CA HIS A 397 -3.58 -29.48 -2.23
C HIS A 397 -4.61 -29.28 -3.32
N LEU A 398 -4.16 -28.86 -4.51
CA LEU A 398 -5.05 -28.61 -5.63
C LEU A 398 -5.63 -29.91 -6.21
N ALA A 399 -4.85 -31.00 -6.24
CA ALA A 399 -5.32 -32.31 -6.68
C ALA A 399 -6.40 -32.91 -5.76
N ARG A 400 -6.34 -32.65 -4.44
CA ARG A 400 -7.41 -33.02 -3.49
C ARG A 400 -8.71 -32.25 -3.78
N LEU A 401 -8.59 -31.00 -4.23
CA LEU A 401 -9.73 -30.15 -4.57
C LEU A 401 -10.33 -30.51 -5.94
N ALA A 402 -9.50 -30.93 -6.90
CA ALA A 402 -9.90 -31.26 -8.26
C ALA A 402 -9.30 -32.62 -8.70
N PRO A 403 -9.83 -33.74 -8.18
CA PRO A 403 -9.31 -35.08 -8.49
C PRO A 403 -9.48 -35.48 -9.95
N GLU A 404 -10.43 -34.87 -10.65
CA GLU A 404 -10.74 -35.12 -12.07
C GLU A 404 -9.84 -34.31 -13.03
N ALA A 405 -9.08 -33.33 -12.52
CA ALA A 405 -8.21 -32.49 -13.35
C ALA A 405 -6.88 -33.19 -13.64
N ARG A 406 -6.31 -32.97 -14.83
CA ARG A 406 -4.99 -33.53 -15.16
C ARG A 406 -3.90 -32.77 -14.39
N GLU A 407 -2.90 -33.51 -13.91
CA GLU A 407 -1.78 -32.93 -13.17
C GLU A 407 -1.09 -31.78 -13.92
N GLN A 408 -0.95 -31.88 -15.25
CA GLN A 408 -0.34 -30.82 -16.05
C GLN A 408 -1.16 -29.52 -16.01
N ASP A 409 -2.48 -29.61 -16.01
CA ASP A 409 -3.36 -28.43 -15.95
C ASP A 409 -3.25 -27.76 -14.57
N LEU A 410 -3.18 -28.58 -13.51
CA LEU A 410 -2.94 -28.11 -12.15
C LEU A 410 -1.59 -27.41 -12.01
N ARG A 411 -0.53 -27.97 -12.60
CA ARG A 411 0.81 -27.36 -12.61
C ARG A 411 0.85 -26.06 -13.40
N ASN A 412 0.17 -25.99 -14.54
CA ASN A 412 0.09 -24.78 -15.35
C ASN A 412 -0.62 -23.66 -14.57
N TYR A 413 -1.73 -23.97 -13.90
CA TYR A 413 -2.46 -23.04 -13.06
C TYR A 413 -1.62 -22.55 -11.86
N LEU A 414 -1.01 -23.47 -11.13
CA LEU A 414 -0.10 -23.15 -10.02
C LEU A 414 1.10 -22.30 -10.48
N GLY A 415 1.57 -22.49 -11.71
CA GLY A 415 2.59 -21.68 -12.34
C GLY A 415 2.26 -20.19 -12.39
N GLY A 416 1.00 -19.82 -12.67
CA GLY A 416 0.54 -18.42 -12.68
C GLY A 416 0.65 -17.76 -11.29
N PHE A 417 0.38 -18.52 -10.23
CA PHE A 417 0.59 -18.09 -8.85
C PHE A 417 2.07 -18.17 -8.41
N GLY A 418 3.00 -18.40 -9.33
CA GLY A 418 4.44 -18.47 -9.08
C GLY A 418 4.93 -19.80 -8.48
N PHE A 419 4.13 -20.87 -8.56
CA PHE A 419 4.53 -22.23 -8.21
C PHE A 419 4.96 -23.02 -9.45
N SER A 420 6.09 -22.64 -10.04
CA SER A 420 6.64 -23.31 -11.23
C SER A 420 7.66 -24.40 -10.88
N GLY A 421 7.74 -25.45 -11.72
CA GLY A 421 8.78 -26.48 -11.63
C GLY A 421 8.76 -27.24 -10.30
N ASP A 422 9.94 -27.39 -9.69
CA ASP A 422 10.09 -28.13 -8.42
C ASP A 422 9.38 -27.45 -7.24
N PHE A 423 9.07 -26.15 -7.34
CA PHE A 423 8.39 -25.42 -6.27
C PHE A 423 6.96 -25.91 -6.03
N ALA A 424 6.26 -26.39 -7.09
CA ALA A 424 4.94 -27.02 -6.96
C ALA A 424 5.00 -28.40 -6.25
N LEU A 425 6.19 -28.99 -6.16
CA LEU A 425 6.46 -30.30 -5.56
C LEU A 425 7.14 -30.19 -4.19
N ALA A 426 7.50 -28.99 -3.75
CA ALA A 426 8.03 -28.75 -2.43
C ALA A 426 6.90 -28.76 -1.38
N LYS A 427 7.22 -29.17 -0.15
CA LYS A 427 6.27 -29.14 0.96
C LYS A 427 5.91 -27.71 1.34
N VAL A 428 4.69 -27.51 1.83
CA VAL A 428 4.18 -26.20 2.24
C VAL A 428 4.78 -25.71 3.58
N GLY A 429 5.16 -26.62 4.47
CA GLY A 429 5.74 -26.28 5.79
C GLY A 429 6.79 -25.15 5.79
N PRO A 430 7.90 -25.29 5.03
CA PRO A 430 8.98 -24.30 4.99
C PRO A 430 8.67 -23.04 4.17
N MET A 431 7.51 -22.94 3.52
CA MET A 431 7.15 -21.76 2.73
C MET A 431 6.96 -20.52 3.61
N SER A 432 7.33 -19.36 3.06
CA SER A 432 7.06 -18.05 3.64
C SER A 432 5.56 -17.78 3.75
N GLY A 433 5.17 -16.82 4.60
CA GLY A 433 3.77 -16.41 4.75
C GLY A 433 3.13 -15.97 3.43
N GLY A 434 3.85 -15.21 2.60
CA GLY A 434 3.37 -14.76 1.29
C GLY A 434 3.21 -15.89 0.27
N GLU A 435 4.09 -16.89 0.28
CA GLU A 435 3.91 -18.11 -0.53
C GLU A 435 2.66 -18.89 -0.07
N LYS A 436 2.48 -19.07 1.24
CA LYS A 436 1.28 -19.71 1.79
C LYS A 436 -0.01 -18.94 1.41
N ALA A 437 0.04 -17.61 1.44
CA ALA A 437 -1.08 -16.75 1.05
C ALA A 437 -1.44 -16.92 -0.43
N ARG A 438 -0.45 -16.92 -1.32
CA ARG A 438 -0.66 -17.20 -2.75
C ARG A 438 -1.30 -18.57 -2.98
N LEU A 439 -0.83 -19.60 -2.28
CA LEU A 439 -1.43 -20.94 -2.37
C LEU A 439 -2.87 -20.96 -1.88
N ALA A 440 -3.15 -20.38 -0.71
CA ALA A 440 -4.50 -20.30 -0.17
C ALA A 440 -5.45 -19.58 -1.12
N LEU A 441 -5.02 -18.45 -1.70
CA LEU A 441 -5.80 -17.73 -2.69
C LEU A 441 -6.05 -18.59 -3.95
N ALA A 442 -5.02 -19.25 -4.47
CA ALA A 442 -5.14 -20.15 -5.62
C ALA A 442 -6.18 -21.26 -5.39
N LEU A 443 -6.27 -21.80 -4.16
CA LEU A 443 -7.24 -22.82 -3.79
C LEU A 443 -8.67 -22.27 -3.68
N VAL A 444 -8.83 -21.04 -3.17
CA VAL A 444 -10.14 -20.38 -3.05
C VAL A 444 -10.72 -20.07 -4.43
N VAL A 445 -9.93 -19.44 -5.30
CA VAL A 445 -10.41 -18.98 -6.61
C VAL A 445 -10.55 -20.10 -7.64
N TRP A 446 -9.87 -21.25 -7.45
CA TRP A 446 -10.05 -22.43 -8.30
C TRP A 446 -11.50 -22.92 -8.38
N LYS A 447 -12.27 -22.73 -7.30
CA LYS A 447 -13.69 -23.12 -7.25
C LYS A 447 -14.61 -22.23 -8.11
N LYS A 448 -14.08 -21.18 -8.76
CA LYS A 448 -14.84 -20.20 -9.54
C LYS A 448 -16.01 -19.55 -8.76
N PRO A 449 -15.74 -19.01 -7.57
CA PRO A 449 -16.79 -18.39 -6.77
C PRO A 449 -17.43 -17.21 -7.49
N ASN A 450 -18.75 -17.03 -7.33
CA ASN A 450 -19.47 -15.84 -7.82
C ASN A 450 -19.47 -14.69 -6.82
N LEU A 451 -19.17 -14.97 -5.54
CA LEU A 451 -18.90 -13.98 -4.51
C LEU A 451 -17.52 -14.24 -3.88
N LEU A 452 -16.57 -13.37 -4.14
CA LEU A 452 -15.24 -13.40 -3.53
C LEU A 452 -15.20 -12.48 -2.31
N LEU A 453 -14.95 -13.05 -1.13
CA LEU A 453 -14.78 -12.32 0.12
C LEU A 453 -13.31 -12.38 0.53
N LEU A 454 -12.64 -11.24 0.54
CA LEU A 454 -11.20 -11.15 0.82
C LEU A 454 -10.96 -10.35 2.10
N ASP A 455 -10.42 -11.00 3.13
CA ASP A 455 -10.01 -10.33 4.38
C ASP A 455 -8.48 -10.19 4.42
N GLU A 456 -8.00 -8.98 4.13
CA GLU A 456 -6.59 -8.59 4.01
C GLU A 456 -5.74 -9.46 3.08
N PRO A 457 -6.08 -9.57 1.78
CA PRO A 457 -5.43 -10.48 0.86
C PRO A 457 -3.99 -10.06 0.47
N SER A 458 -3.64 -8.79 0.65
CA SER A 458 -2.30 -8.25 0.36
C SER A 458 -1.29 -8.45 1.50
N ASN A 459 -1.75 -8.90 2.68
CA ASN A 459 -0.86 -9.11 3.82
C ASN A 459 0.21 -10.15 3.52
N HIS A 460 1.44 -9.86 3.93
CA HIS A 460 2.62 -10.72 3.76
C HIS A 460 3.07 -10.95 2.30
N LEU A 461 2.42 -10.32 1.32
CA LEU A 461 2.84 -10.35 -0.08
C LEU A 461 3.92 -9.29 -0.36
N ASP A 462 4.86 -9.62 -1.24
CA ASP A 462 5.81 -8.62 -1.74
C ASP A 462 5.15 -7.70 -2.77
N VAL A 463 5.86 -6.63 -3.14
CA VAL A 463 5.35 -5.60 -4.05
C VAL A 463 4.92 -6.22 -5.38
N ASP A 464 5.80 -7.01 -6.01
CA ASP A 464 5.53 -7.59 -7.33
C ASP A 464 4.31 -8.53 -7.29
N THR A 465 4.11 -9.31 -6.22
CA THR A 465 2.92 -10.15 -6.06
C THR A 465 1.66 -9.31 -5.79
N ARG A 466 1.76 -8.23 -5.01
CA ARG A 466 0.61 -7.34 -4.72
C ARG A 466 0.11 -6.67 -5.99
N GLU A 467 1.02 -6.23 -6.86
CA GLU A 467 0.66 -5.67 -8.17
C GLU A 467 -0.06 -6.72 -9.03
N ALA A 468 0.50 -7.92 -9.17
CA ALA A 468 -0.14 -9.01 -9.91
C ALA A 468 -1.51 -9.41 -9.33
N LEU A 469 -1.66 -9.39 -8.00
CA LEU A 469 -2.94 -9.63 -7.34
C LEU A 469 -3.95 -8.50 -7.62
N THR A 470 -3.49 -7.25 -7.59
CA THR A 470 -4.33 -6.07 -7.84
C THR A 470 -4.86 -6.11 -9.27
N GLU A 471 -4.02 -6.41 -10.25
CA GLU A 471 -4.40 -6.58 -11.66
C GLU A 471 -5.40 -7.72 -11.82
N ALA A 472 -5.11 -8.89 -11.25
CA ALA A 472 -6.01 -10.05 -11.33
C ALA A 472 -7.39 -9.81 -10.70
N LEU A 473 -7.43 -9.06 -9.58
CA LEU A 473 -8.68 -8.69 -8.93
C LEU A 473 -9.42 -7.62 -9.73
N ALA A 474 -8.72 -6.66 -10.34
CA ALA A 474 -9.32 -5.66 -11.22
C ALA A 474 -10.02 -6.32 -12.43
N GLU A 475 -9.40 -7.34 -13.02
CA GLU A 475 -9.96 -8.10 -14.15
C GLU A 475 -11.08 -9.09 -13.77
N PHE A 476 -11.27 -9.38 -12.49
CA PHE A 476 -12.27 -10.35 -12.04
C PHE A 476 -13.71 -9.87 -12.32
N GLU A 477 -14.47 -10.64 -13.10
CA GLU A 477 -15.84 -10.30 -13.51
C GLU A 477 -16.93 -10.64 -12.46
N GLY A 478 -16.57 -11.36 -11.39
CA GLY A 478 -17.52 -11.73 -10.33
C GLY A 478 -17.78 -10.59 -9.34
N THR A 479 -18.62 -10.86 -8.34
CA THR A 479 -18.83 -9.91 -7.23
C THR A 479 -17.71 -10.08 -6.22
N MET A 480 -17.17 -8.97 -5.73
CA MET A 480 -16.09 -8.96 -4.75
C MET A 480 -16.40 -8.04 -3.57
N LEU A 481 -16.07 -8.53 -2.38
CA LEU A 481 -16.03 -7.76 -1.14
C LEU A 481 -14.61 -7.81 -0.59
N LEU A 482 -13.98 -6.65 -0.46
CA LEU A 482 -12.59 -6.53 -0.07
C LEU A 482 -12.47 -5.76 1.26
N VAL A 483 -11.95 -6.42 2.28
CA VAL A 483 -11.41 -5.76 3.48
C VAL A 483 -9.91 -5.64 3.25
N SER A 484 -9.41 -4.42 3.13
CA SER A 484 -7.97 -4.21 3.14
C SER A 484 -7.61 -2.86 3.72
N HIS A 485 -6.40 -2.77 4.26
CA HIS A 485 -5.73 -1.51 4.55
C HIS A 485 -4.87 -1.01 3.38
N ASP A 486 -4.70 -1.80 2.33
CA ASP A 486 -3.99 -1.41 1.12
C ASP A 486 -4.83 -0.45 0.26
N ARG A 487 -4.47 0.84 0.31
CA ARG A 487 -5.13 1.91 -0.45
C ARG A 487 -5.01 1.72 -1.97
N HIS A 488 -3.85 1.26 -2.44
CA HIS A 488 -3.63 1.05 -3.87
C HIS A 488 -4.54 -0.07 -4.40
N LEU A 489 -4.61 -1.17 -3.65
CA LEU A 489 -5.50 -2.28 -3.95
C LEU A 489 -6.98 -1.83 -3.93
N LEU A 490 -7.41 -1.10 -2.91
CA LEU A 490 -8.77 -0.58 -2.81
C LEU A 490 -9.11 0.37 -3.96
N ARG A 491 -8.28 1.38 -4.22
CA ARG A 491 -8.52 2.37 -5.30
C ARG A 491 -8.59 1.74 -6.68
N THR A 492 -7.83 0.69 -6.93
CA THR A 492 -7.76 0.05 -8.25
C THR A 492 -8.88 -0.98 -8.46
N THR A 493 -9.40 -1.59 -7.38
CA THR A 493 -10.27 -2.78 -7.50
C THR A 493 -11.70 -2.59 -7.00
N VAL A 494 -12.04 -1.47 -6.36
CA VAL A 494 -13.35 -1.25 -5.72
C VAL A 494 -14.05 -0.03 -6.32
N ASP A 495 -15.38 -0.14 -6.50
CA ASP A 495 -16.22 0.95 -7.02
C ASP A 495 -17.02 1.67 -5.92
N SER A 496 -17.27 0.99 -4.80
CA SER A 496 -18.14 1.49 -3.72
C SER A 496 -17.64 1.06 -2.35
N PHE A 497 -17.91 1.86 -1.32
CA PHE A 497 -17.44 1.58 0.03
C PHE A 497 -18.57 1.36 1.02
N TRP A 498 -18.34 0.44 1.97
CA TRP A 498 -19.17 0.26 3.15
C TRP A 498 -18.37 0.62 4.39
N ILE A 499 -18.91 1.49 5.24
CA ILE A 499 -18.28 1.84 6.51
C ILE A 499 -18.92 1.02 7.63
N VAL A 500 -18.07 0.31 8.38
CA VAL A 500 -18.42 -0.35 9.64
C VAL A 500 -17.98 0.56 10.78
N ALA A 501 -18.96 1.16 11.45
CA ALA A 501 -18.73 2.06 12.59
C ALA A 501 -19.95 2.05 13.53
N ASP A 502 -19.71 2.31 14.82
CA ASP A 502 -20.77 2.48 15.82
C ASP A 502 -21.72 1.28 15.96
N GLY A 503 -21.23 0.07 15.71
CA GLY A 503 -22.02 -1.16 15.75
C GLY A 503 -23.01 -1.30 14.58
N GLY A 504 -22.86 -0.51 13.51
CA GLY A 504 -23.67 -0.60 12.30
C GLY A 504 -22.83 -0.64 11.03
N VAL A 505 -23.48 -0.92 9.90
CA VAL A 505 -22.86 -0.88 8.57
C VAL A 505 -23.69 0.02 7.67
N ARG A 506 -23.03 0.94 6.96
CA ARG A 506 -23.65 1.90 6.06
C ARG A 506 -22.89 1.97 4.74
N GLU A 507 -23.61 2.22 3.65
CA GLU A 507 -23.00 2.60 2.38
C GLU A 507 -22.34 3.98 2.55
N PHE A 508 -21.16 4.13 1.96
CA PHE A 508 -20.40 5.37 1.94
C PHE A 508 -20.32 5.88 0.51
N ASP A 509 -20.84 7.09 0.33
CA ASP A 509 -20.86 7.81 -0.94
C ASP A 509 -19.68 8.78 -0.93
N GLY A 510 -18.53 8.29 -1.40
CA GLY A 510 -17.25 9.00 -1.39
C GLY A 510 -16.08 8.05 -1.65
N ASP A 511 -14.89 8.62 -1.85
CA ASP A 511 -13.67 7.86 -2.08
C ASP A 511 -12.79 7.70 -0.81
N LEU A 512 -11.54 7.23 -0.97
CA LEU A 512 -10.62 7.08 0.16
C LEU A 512 -10.17 8.42 0.76
N GLU A 513 -10.19 9.51 -0.01
CA GLU A 513 -9.86 10.85 0.46
C GLU A 513 -11.03 11.44 1.25
N ASP A 514 -12.26 11.28 0.75
CA ASP A 514 -13.48 11.64 1.48
C ASP A 514 -13.57 10.88 2.80
N TYR A 515 -13.16 9.60 2.82
CA TYR A 515 -13.11 8.83 4.05
C TYR A 515 -12.07 9.38 5.03
N ARG A 516 -10.89 9.79 4.55
CA ARG A 516 -9.87 10.47 5.38
C ARG A 516 -10.44 11.76 6.00
N ASP A 517 -11.18 12.54 5.23
CA ASP A 517 -11.75 13.80 5.70
C ASP A 517 -12.91 13.58 6.67
N TRP A 518 -13.75 12.58 6.40
CA TRP A 518 -14.79 12.10 7.32
C TRP A 518 -14.19 11.71 8.69
N LEU A 519 -13.06 11.00 8.69
CA LEU A 519 -12.33 10.63 9.90
C LEU A 519 -11.73 11.83 10.65
N ASN A 520 -11.08 12.74 9.93
CA ASN A 520 -10.49 13.95 10.53
C ASN A 520 -11.57 14.81 11.21
N ASN A 521 -12.73 14.99 10.56
CA ASN A 521 -13.86 15.72 11.12
C ASN A 521 -14.43 15.05 12.38
N ARG A 522 -14.41 13.72 12.43
CA ARG A 522 -14.85 12.95 13.60
C ARG A 522 -13.90 13.10 14.78
N ARG A 523 -12.58 13.04 14.55
CA ARG A 523 -11.56 13.31 15.59
C ARG A 523 -11.64 14.74 16.14
N ALA A 524 -11.90 15.72 15.30
CA ALA A 524 -12.11 17.11 15.75
C ALA A 524 -13.39 17.25 16.61
N GLY A 525 -14.44 16.49 16.29
CA GLY A 525 -15.67 16.41 17.08
C GLY A 525 -15.48 15.75 18.44
N ASP A 526 -14.73 14.64 18.51
CA ASP A 526 -14.45 13.92 19.75
C ASP A 526 -13.42 14.66 20.64
N ALA A 527 -12.43 15.35 20.05
CA ALA A 527 -11.47 16.19 20.78
C ALA A 527 -12.09 17.47 21.37
N ALA A 528 -13.24 17.92 20.84
CA ALA A 528 -14.03 19.01 21.41
C ALA A 528 -14.91 18.58 22.59
N ALA A 529 -14.87 17.31 22.99
CA ALA A 529 -15.48 16.82 24.21
C ALA A 529 -14.42 16.43 25.25
N PRO A 530 -14.25 17.26 26.28
CA PRO A 530 -14.30 16.68 27.62
C PRO A 530 -15.15 17.49 28.61
N ALA A 531 -15.70 16.76 29.58
CA ALA A 531 -16.31 17.21 30.83
C ALA A 531 -17.61 18.03 30.75
N SER A 532 -18.74 17.31 30.69
CA SER A 532 -19.97 17.80 31.30
C SER A 532 -19.78 17.88 32.82
N GLY A 533 -19.33 19.04 33.27
CA GLY A 533 -19.43 19.54 34.64
C GLY A 533 -19.79 21.02 34.57
N ASP A 534 -20.95 21.36 35.11
CA ASP A 534 -21.62 22.67 35.11
C ASP A 534 -20.71 23.92 35.08
N ALA A 535 -20.90 24.76 34.04
CA ALA A 535 -20.99 26.23 34.13
C ALA A 535 -21.16 26.85 32.73
N GLN A 536 -22.38 27.29 32.39
CA GLN A 536 -22.61 28.17 31.25
C GLN A 536 -22.01 29.56 31.53
N SER A 537 -20.94 29.93 30.81
CA SER A 537 -20.44 31.30 30.76
C SER A 537 -20.85 32.00 29.45
N PRO A 538 -21.18 33.31 29.45
CA PRO A 538 -21.79 34.00 28.30
C PRO A 538 -20.82 34.32 27.13
N ALA A 539 -19.56 33.89 27.20
CA ALA A 539 -18.52 34.26 26.23
C ALA A 539 -18.57 33.44 24.91
N ASP A 540 -19.03 32.19 24.95
CA ASP A 540 -19.06 31.29 23.76
C ASP A 540 -20.15 31.62 22.74
N ALA A 541 -21.14 32.43 23.10
CA ALA A 541 -22.24 32.80 22.21
C ALA A 541 -21.81 33.84 21.15
N VAL A 542 -20.73 34.59 21.39
CA VAL A 542 -20.23 35.62 20.48
C VAL A 542 -19.28 35.02 19.44
N ASP A 543 -18.51 34.00 19.81
CA ASP A 543 -17.52 33.35 18.92
C ASP A 543 -18.18 32.38 17.92
N ARG A 544 -19.15 31.56 18.37
CA ARG A 544 -19.95 30.70 17.45
C ARG A 544 -20.75 31.49 16.41
N LYS A 545 -21.14 32.73 16.72
CA LYS A 545 -21.90 33.59 15.80
C LYS A 545 -21.00 34.28 14.77
N THR A 546 -19.75 34.58 15.14
CA THR A 546 -18.75 35.14 14.23
C THR A 546 -18.13 34.05 13.34
N GLN A 547 -17.85 32.86 13.87
CA GLN A 547 -17.43 31.69 13.07
C GLN A 547 -18.47 31.25 12.05
N ARG A 548 -19.75 31.11 12.45
CA ARG A 548 -20.84 30.78 11.50
C ARG A 548 -21.05 31.86 10.43
N ARG A 549 -20.75 33.12 10.73
CA ARG A 549 -20.84 34.22 9.76
C ARG A 549 -19.69 34.16 8.75
N LEU A 550 -18.47 33.89 9.21
CA LEU A 550 -17.28 33.70 8.37
C LEU A 550 -17.38 32.45 7.49
N GLU A 551 -17.90 31.34 8.01
CA GLU A 551 -18.16 30.12 7.22
C GLU A 551 -19.27 30.33 6.18
N ALA A 552 -20.33 31.07 6.52
CA ALA A 552 -21.39 31.42 5.58
C ALA A 552 -20.89 32.37 4.47
N GLU A 553 -20.04 33.36 4.81
CA GLU A 553 -19.38 34.23 3.83
C GLU A 553 -18.43 33.46 2.92
N ASN A 554 -17.63 32.54 3.45
CA ASN A 554 -16.73 31.71 2.65
C ASN A 554 -17.49 30.75 1.73
N ARG A 555 -18.57 30.12 2.20
CA ARG A 555 -19.45 29.28 1.35
C ARG A 555 -20.15 30.10 0.27
N GLN A 556 -20.58 31.33 0.58
CA GLN A 556 -21.15 32.23 -0.43
C GLN A 556 -20.11 32.68 -1.46
N ARG A 557 -18.87 32.94 -1.04
CA ARG A 557 -17.77 33.33 -1.94
C ARG A 557 -17.37 32.20 -2.87
N LEU A 558 -17.20 30.97 -2.36
CA LEU A 558 -16.86 29.81 -3.17
C LEU A 558 -17.99 29.42 -4.13
N SER A 559 -19.24 29.44 -3.67
CA SER A 559 -20.40 29.17 -4.56
C SER A 559 -20.61 30.24 -5.63
N ALA A 560 -20.21 31.50 -5.38
CA ALA A 560 -20.23 32.55 -6.39
C ALA A 560 -19.17 32.37 -7.49
N LEU A 561 -18.00 31.81 -7.14
CA LEU A 561 -16.93 31.49 -8.10
C LEU A 561 -17.23 30.23 -8.92
N ARG A 562 -17.90 29.24 -8.32
CA ARG A 562 -18.20 27.94 -8.93
C ARG A 562 -19.35 27.95 -9.95
N LYS A 563 -20.45 28.65 -9.64
CA LYS A 563 -21.64 28.73 -10.50
C LYS A 563 -21.39 29.08 -11.98
N PRO A 564 -20.54 30.06 -12.33
CA PRO A 564 -20.27 30.36 -13.74
C PRO A 564 -19.52 29.23 -14.46
N LEU A 565 -18.61 28.54 -13.77
CA LEU A 565 -17.84 27.42 -14.34
C LEU A 565 -18.71 26.19 -14.55
N GLU A 566 -19.56 25.82 -13.58
CA GLU A 566 -20.53 24.72 -13.74
C GLU A 566 -21.50 24.97 -14.91
N THR A 567 -21.92 26.23 -15.09
CA THR A 567 -22.80 26.62 -16.21
C THR A 567 -22.06 26.53 -17.55
N ARG A 568 -20.75 26.81 -17.57
CA ARG A 568 -19.90 26.68 -18.75
C ARG A 568 -19.64 25.22 -19.10
N LEU A 569 -19.32 24.38 -18.11
CA LEU A 569 -19.13 22.94 -18.25
C LEU A 569 -20.37 22.29 -18.89
N LYS A 570 -21.56 22.58 -18.35
CA LYS A 570 -22.82 22.04 -18.88
C LYS A 570 -23.09 22.43 -20.34
N LYS A 571 -22.69 23.64 -20.74
CA LYS A 571 -22.81 24.08 -22.15
C LYS A 571 -21.84 23.35 -23.06
N LEU A 572 -20.61 23.10 -22.60
CA LEU A 572 -19.60 22.36 -23.35
C LEU A 572 -20.03 20.89 -23.53
N GLU A 573 -20.59 20.27 -22.49
CA GLU A 573 -21.17 18.92 -22.55
C GLU A 573 -22.32 18.83 -23.57
N GLU A 574 -23.26 19.78 -23.55
CA GLU A 574 -24.35 19.84 -24.52
C GLU A 574 -23.85 20.05 -25.97
N GLN A 575 -22.75 20.77 -26.16
CA GLN A 575 -22.13 20.96 -27.47
C GLN A 575 -21.41 19.70 -27.93
N MET A 576 -20.64 19.07 -27.06
CA MET A 576 -19.93 17.82 -27.34
C MET A 576 -20.90 16.70 -27.72
N GLN A 577 -21.99 16.55 -26.98
CA GLN A 577 -23.03 15.56 -27.29
C GLN A 577 -23.65 15.76 -28.69
N LYS A 578 -23.86 17.02 -29.11
CA LYS A 578 -24.37 17.35 -30.46
C LYS A 578 -23.35 17.06 -31.56
N LEU A 579 -22.06 17.31 -31.30
CA LEU A 579 -21.00 17.01 -32.27
C LEU A 579 -20.79 15.51 -32.40
N GLU A 580 -20.84 14.76 -31.29
CA GLU A 580 -20.76 13.30 -31.30
C GLU A 580 -21.92 12.65 -32.03
N SER A 581 -23.16 13.13 -31.84
CA SER A 581 -24.32 12.60 -32.56
C SER A 581 -24.15 12.81 -34.07
N ARG A 582 -23.69 14.00 -34.49
CA ARG A 582 -23.43 14.30 -35.90
C ARG A 582 -22.27 13.48 -36.46
N LYS A 583 -21.22 13.26 -35.67
CA LYS A 583 -20.09 12.39 -36.04
C LYS A 583 -20.57 10.96 -36.30
N ARG A 584 -21.41 10.39 -35.43
CA ARG A 584 -21.96 9.03 -35.62
C ARG A 584 -22.79 8.92 -36.90
N GLU A 585 -23.55 9.95 -37.27
CA GLU A 585 -24.26 9.99 -38.55
C GLU A 585 -23.31 9.97 -39.76
N LEU A 586 -22.23 10.76 -39.71
CA LEU A 586 -21.24 10.80 -40.79
C LEU A 586 -20.40 9.51 -40.86
N ASP A 587 -20.04 8.92 -39.72
CA ASP A 587 -19.33 7.62 -39.66
C ASP A 587 -20.17 6.52 -40.33
N ALA A 588 -21.48 6.50 -40.09
CA ALA A 588 -22.40 5.57 -40.75
C ALA A 588 -22.48 5.78 -42.27
N LEU A 589 -22.41 7.03 -42.73
CA LEU A 589 -22.36 7.36 -44.15
C LEU A 589 -21.00 6.98 -44.79
N ILE A 590 -19.89 7.20 -44.08
CA ILE A 590 -18.53 6.88 -44.52
C ILE A 590 -18.29 5.37 -44.59
N ALA A 591 -18.94 4.58 -43.72
CA ALA A 591 -18.88 3.13 -43.72
C ALA A 591 -19.67 2.47 -44.88
N GLY A 592 -20.55 3.23 -45.54
CA GLY A 592 -21.35 2.75 -46.68
C GLY A 592 -20.53 2.60 -47.97
N PRO A 593 -20.55 1.44 -48.65
CA PRO A 593 -19.86 1.24 -49.93
C PRO A 593 -20.35 2.19 -51.03
N ASP A 594 -21.63 2.58 -50.98
CA ASP A 594 -22.32 3.42 -51.97
C ASP A 594 -21.78 4.86 -52.04
N LEU A 595 -21.11 5.34 -50.97
CA LEU A 595 -20.56 6.69 -50.92
C LEU A 595 -19.36 6.87 -51.87
N TYR A 596 -18.67 5.78 -52.23
CA TYR A 596 -17.46 5.80 -53.06
C TYR A 596 -17.73 5.54 -54.55
N GLU A 597 -18.99 5.47 -54.96
CA GLU A 597 -19.36 5.36 -56.37
C GLU A 597 -19.00 6.63 -57.15
N GLU A 598 -18.63 6.45 -58.42
CA GLU A 598 -18.17 7.54 -59.31
C GLU A 598 -19.23 8.63 -59.53
N SER A 599 -20.52 8.28 -59.32
CA SER A 599 -21.68 9.16 -59.39
C SER A 599 -21.84 10.11 -58.18
N ARG A 600 -21.21 9.81 -57.04
CA ARG A 600 -21.35 10.55 -55.76
C ARG A 600 -20.04 11.17 -55.25
N LYS A 601 -19.07 11.36 -56.14
CA LYS A 601 -17.73 11.85 -55.82
C LYS A 601 -17.70 13.21 -55.12
N GLU A 602 -18.62 14.12 -55.46
CA GLU A 602 -18.74 15.43 -54.80
C GLU A 602 -19.33 15.32 -53.38
N GLU A 603 -20.27 14.39 -53.17
CA GLU A 603 -20.89 14.14 -51.87
C GLU A 603 -19.90 13.50 -50.90
N CYS A 604 -19.11 12.51 -51.37
CA CYS A 604 -18.02 11.89 -50.61
C CYS A 604 -17.01 12.94 -50.11
N ARG A 605 -16.61 13.86 -50.99
CA ARG A 605 -15.64 14.91 -50.65
C ARG A 605 -16.17 15.87 -49.59
N ARG A 606 -17.47 16.19 -49.65
CA ARG A 606 -18.16 17.05 -48.67
C ARG A 606 -18.28 16.35 -47.32
N VAL A 607 -18.68 15.07 -47.29
CA VAL A 607 -18.84 14.28 -46.07
C VAL A 607 -17.51 14.09 -45.34
N LEU A 608 -16.42 13.79 -46.06
CA LEU A 608 -15.09 13.66 -45.47
C LEU A 608 -14.54 15.00 -44.94
N ALA A 609 -14.84 16.12 -45.62
CA ALA A 609 -14.46 17.45 -45.13
C ALA A 609 -15.25 17.84 -43.86
N GLU A 610 -16.56 17.61 -43.85
CA GLU A 610 -17.41 17.86 -42.67
C GLU A 610 -16.99 16.99 -41.48
N HIS A 611 -16.63 15.72 -41.72
CA HIS A 611 -16.11 14.82 -40.68
C HIS A 611 -14.76 15.31 -40.12
N GLY A 612 -13.85 15.78 -40.97
CA GLY A 612 -12.57 16.37 -40.53
C GLY A 612 -12.75 17.65 -39.69
N ASP A 613 -13.65 18.54 -40.11
CA ASP A 613 -13.97 19.76 -39.37
C ASP A 613 -14.65 19.46 -38.03
N LEU A 614 -15.50 18.42 -37.97
CA LEU A 614 -16.14 17.97 -36.74
C LEU A 614 -15.13 17.39 -35.75
N LEU A 615 -14.20 16.55 -36.20
CA LEU A 615 -13.13 16.03 -35.32
C LEU A 615 -12.28 17.16 -34.73
N LYS A 616 -11.96 18.18 -35.54
CA LYS A 616 -11.20 19.33 -35.07
C LYS A 616 -11.98 20.12 -33.99
N ARG A 617 -13.25 20.41 -34.23
CA ARG A 617 -14.11 21.12 -33.26
C ARG A 617 -14.35 20.32 -31.98
N LEU A 618 -14.44 19.00 -32.09
CA LEU A 618 -14.62 18.12 -30.93
C LEU A 618 -13.37 18.17 -30.04
N GLY A 619 -12.17 18.13 -30.64
CA GLY A 619 -10.91 18.33 -29.90
C GLY A 619 -10.78 19.72 -29.26
N GLU A 620 -11.19 20.79 -29.96
CA GLU A 620 -11.20 22.16 -29.38
C GLU A 620 -12.15 22.27 -28.17
N ILE A 621 -13.32 21.65 -28.23
CA ILE A 621 -14.30 21.64 -27.11
C ILE A 621 -13.83 20.75 -25.96
N GLU A 622 -13.19 19.62 -26.24
CA GLU A 622 -12.60 18.73 -25.22
C GLU A 622 -11.49 19.45 -24.45
N GLU A 623 -10.62 20.19 -25.14
CA GLU A 623 -9.56 20.97 -24.51
C GLU A 623 -10.11 22.10 -23.63
N GLU A 624 -11.16 22.81 -24.09
CA GLU A 624 -11.87 23.81 -23.28
C GLU A 624 -12.60 23.18 -22.08
N TRP A 625 -13.18 22.00 -22.23
CA TRP A 625 -13.87 21.28 -21.15
C TRP A 625 -12.89 20.86 -20.06
N LEU A 626 -11.72 20.33 -20.47
CA LEU A 626 -10.65 19.93 -19.55
C LEU A 626 -10.13 21.14 -18.77
N GLY A 627 -9.88 22.27 -19.43
CA GLY A 627 -9.44 23.49 -18.75
C GLY A 627 -10.44 24.05 -17.75
N VAL A 628 -11.74 24.03 -18.07
CA VAL A 628 -12.80 24.46 -17.13
C VAL A 628 -12.90 23.52 -15.93
N GLN A 629 -12.66 22.22 -16.12
CA GLN A 629 -12.63 21.25 -15.03
C GLN A 629 -11.43 21.45 -14.11
N GLU A 630 -10.24 21.68 -14.67
CA GLU A 630 -9.02 22.01 -13.89
C GLU A 630 -9.21 23.29 -13.05
N GLU A 631 -9.87 24.32 -13.59
CA GLU A 631 -10.21 25.54 -12.84
C GLU A 631 -11.17 25.26 -11.67
N LEU A 632 -12.11 24.34 -11.86
CA LEU A 632 -13.10 23.97 -10.85
C LEU A 632 -12.45 23.16 -9.72
N GLU A 633 -11.56 22.23 -10.07
CA GLU A 633 -10.73 21.46 -9.13
C GLU A 633 -9.76 22.38 -8.35
N ALA A 634 -9.14 23.37 -9.00
CA ALA A 634 -8.28 24.34 -8.32
C ALA A 634 -9.04 25.17 -7.28
N ILE A 635 -10.30 25.53 -7.55
CA ILE A 635 -11.18 26.23 -6.60
C ILE A 635 -11.53 25.33 -5.42
N ASP A 636 -11.80 24.04 -5.64
CA ASP A 636 -12.12 23.07 -4.59
C ASP A 636 -10.89 22.76 -3.70
N GLN A 637 -9.68 22.81 -4.26
CA GLN A 637 -8.40 22.62 -3.53
C GLN A 637 -7.85 23.90 -2.89
N GLY A 638 -8.47 25.07 -3.11
CA GLY A 638 -8.02 26.35 -2.55
C GLY A 638 -6.71 26.89 -3.15
N LEU A 639 -6.32 26.41 -4.32
CA LEU A 639 -5.13 26.84 -5.04
C LEU A 639 -5.43 28.12 -5.86
N PRO A 640 -4.46 29.04 -6.04
CA PRO A 640 -4.64 30.17 -6.94
C PRO A 640 -4.81 29.64 -8.37
N ALA A 641 -5.84 30.12 -9.06
CA ALA A 641 -6.17 29.70 -10.43
C ALA A 641 -4.93 29.76 -11.34
N PRO A 642 -4.71 28.76 -12.22
CA PRO A 642 -3.62 28.80 -13.18
C PRO A 642 -3.76 30.05 -14.04
N ALA A 643 -2.72 30.88 -14.08
CA ALA A 643 -2.72 32.09 -14.89
C ALA A 643 -2.87 31.73 -16.37
N GLU A 644 -3.91 32.28 -17.02
CA GLU A 644 -4.14 32.20 -18.46
C GLU A 644 -2.83 32.49 -19.21
N ARG A 645 -2.42 31.57 -20.09
CA ARG A 645 -1.23 31.70 -20.94
C ARG A 645 -1.48 32.58 -22.16
#